data_AF-A0A1M2VH91-F1
#
_entry.id   AF-A0A1M2VH91-F1
#
_cell.length_a   1.000
_cell.length_b   1.000
_cell.length_c   1.000
_cell.angle_alpha   90.00
_cell.angle_beta   90.00
_cell.angle_gamma   90.00
#
_symmetry.space_group_name_H-M   'P 1'
#
loop_
_entity.id
_entity.type
_entity.pdbx_description
1 polymer ?
#
loop_
_entity_poly.entity_id
_entity_poly.type
_entity_poly.pdbx_seq_one_letter_code
_entity_poly.pdbx_strand_id
1 'polypeptide(L)'
;MNTPASALRRKSQVFVEIPPSPLVSSRSGGGNHRVQQENTPLKAVAMNVDHPEPSSSSPTSNKLKRKSMGATQTDHEDEGGVRPPKSKKAKIDAHSKANGVAEPTGKSGKGAKAEKKSDGQENTVRCHQCTRQSEPTAAIECTYLRPTGQRCVLKYCKACMHNRYEKDIEVLKADGAANATTEGRSGHAGGLDYIFRCPRCSDSCNCRFCRKAKGLPAMGKAAKAPAAPSDAPENDAALAGPSAKVATGLPKKKVRATAQTAEATRPKPHASKLKPHVLIPPSPYTKKSKTGEQGGAVEPPKRRVGRPKREPVPKAIPKPVWTHMPTPLTHDGALQRLNIREFLLRFGHLADIARGHLEELEELGSHVYGSSDSDDGKGSDSASLVGWVSESALKAIFVGLLTLLSKDPDSKDASAYTKAIQSIKSSGVNLNKMWAALASLREKTSLALPDPLPPAANSSRHSTRSAPKAQDPSCSFVTVVSTGQLVPVVDELLEHALQTKAIRDDFERAVTQEKDLARAARELTAEENARWKTVLDAKDITAADRKTARTAHKAALADIEYVQRVAATECVPRFGPLGRDADGRVYYTLTPGVAEREAAVNLLEGEKGDVKFGRRRGVADEAQRKRMRHWSWLLAVYGRKPEGAAVAKRLRDEDDEGEDGDAADGDEDAEGWWAFYEPQEVAKLSEWLAMKHGIDLEAKRASKEPEEAVAAVPPAATEGEGARASAPDALEAKRRARASAASSVEDASFAGPSRRAARTFASLNDSSEDEGAGVGVGGGGSSTDEEDTDIQMHDAMYGVPAPTKRDLRALAKGLKEYADLLEWRIKRASKESKEVKDGAEKADKADKGKAVQRTDAIPTLSFYGK
;
A
#
# COMPACT_ATOMS: atom_id res chain seq x y z
N MET A 1 -55.04 3.22 -14.77
CA MET A 1 -55.13 3.05 -13.30
C MET A 1 -55.67 1.65 -13.02
N ASN A 2 -55.17 1.03 -11.96
CA ASN A 2 -55.51 -0.30 -11.42
C ASN A 2 -54.59 -1.46 -11.86
N THR A 3 -53.68 -1.77 -10.94
CA THR A 3 -52.93 -3.00 -10.74
C THR A 3 -53.83 -4.23 -10.70
N PRO A 4 -53.38 -5.38 -11.27
CA PRO A 4 -53.88 -6.68 -10.87
C PRO A 4 -52.81 -7.53 -10.17
N ALA A 5 -53.30 -8.30 -9.22
CA ALA A 5 -52.60 -9.29 -8.42
C ALA A 5 -52.10 -10.50 -9.24
N SER A 6 -50.95 -11.04 -8.86
CA SER A 6 -50.51 -12.44 -9.04
C SER A 6 -49.17 -12.60 -8.28
N ALA A 7 -48.75 -13.70 -7.67
CA ALA A 7 -49.18 -15.09 -7.72
C ALA A 7 -48.70 -15.82 -6.45
N LEU A 8 -49.47 -16.82 -6.01
CA LEU A 8 -49.03 -17.90 -5.13
C LEU A 8 -47.79 -18.60 -5.72
N ARG A 9 -46.71 -18.75 -4.93
CA ARG A 9 -45.67 -19.75 -5.18
C ARG A 9 -45.79 -20.92 -4.21
N ARG A 10 -45.99 -22.10 -4.80
CA ARG A 10 -46.05 -23.41 -4.15
C ARG A 10 -44.68 -23.79 -3.58
N LYS A 11 -44.68 -24.31 -2.34
CA LYS A 11 -43.54 -24.96 -1.70
C LYS A 11 -43.38 -26.36 -2.30
N SER A 12 -42.27 -26.64 -2.98
CA SER A 12 -41.83 -28.00 -3.29
C SER A 12 -40.82 -28.45 -2.23
N GLN A 13 -41.28 -29.21 -1.24
CA GLN A 13 -40.40 -29.99 -0.38
C GLN A 13 -39.92 -31.20 -1.19
N VAL A 14 -38.61 -31.26 -1.47
CA VAL A 14 -37.95 -32.44 -2.03
C VAL A 14 -37.43 -33.24 -0.84
N PHE A 15 -38.03 -34.41 -0.60
CA PHE A 15 -37.48 -35.41 0.30
C PHE A 15 -36.33 -36.12 -0.39
N VAL A 16 -35.12 -36.03 0.17
CA VAL A 16 -34.00 -36.89 -0.21
C VAL A 16 -34.03 -38.12 0.68
N GLU A 17 -34.37 -39.25 0.10
CA GLU A 17 -34.37 -40.56 0.74
C GLU A 17 -32.92 -41.04 0.89
N ILE A 18 -32.43 -41.12 2.13
CA ILE A 18 -31.09 -41.61 2.47
C ILE A 18 -31.17 -43.15 2.50
N PRO A 19 -30.37 -43.90 1.71
CA PRO A 19 -30.35 -45.36 1.78
C PRO A 19 -29.86 -45.83 3.16
N PRO A 20 -30.47 -46.88 3.75
CA PRO A 20 -30.02 -47.45 5.01
C PRO A 20 -28.65 -48.13 4.83
N SER A 21 -27.69 -47.73 5.67
CA SER A 21 -26.34 -48.27 5.73
C SER A 21 -26.35 -49.76 6.14
N PRO A 22 -25.57 -50.64 5.50
CA PRO A 22 -25.62 -52.07 5.76
C PRO A 22 -24.93 -52.46 7.07
N LEU A 23 -25.77 -53.00 7.95
CA LEU A 23 -25.56 -53.90 9.09
C LEU A 23 -24.13 -54.35 9.43
N VAL A 24 -23.81 -54.10 10.70
CA VAL A 24 -22.85 -54.83 11.54
C VAL A 24 -23.39 -56.23 11.79
N SER A 25 -22.57 -57.28 11.58
CA SER A 25 -22.88 -58.63 12.07
C SER A 25 -21.63 -59.34 12.64
N SER A 26 -21.88 -59.91 13.83
CA SER A 26 -21.28 -61.12 14.45
C SER A 26 -19.79 -61.19 14.80
N ARG A 27 -19.50 -60.95 16.09
CA ARG A 27 -19.17 -61.95 17.14
C ARG A 27 -18.29 -63.19 16.80
N SER A 28 -17.17 -63.28 17.52
CA SER A 28 -16.54 -64.43 18.22
C SER A 28 -16.11 -65.71 17.48
N GLY A 29 -14.85 -66.10 17.72
CA GLY A 29 -14.24 -67.42 17.54
C GLY A 29 -12.82 -67.26 16.97
N GLY A 30 -11.71 -67.52 17.66
CA GLY A 30 -11.38 -68.72 18.44
C GLY A 30 -10.63 -69.69 17.52
N GLY A 31 -9.29 -69.65 17.50
CA GLY A 31 -8.49 -70.61 16.71
C GLY A 31 -7.00 -70.33 16.70
N ASN A 32 -6.25 -71.14 17.48
CA ASN A 32 -4.81 -71.29 17.41
C ASN A 32 -4.38 -71.75 16.00
N HIS A 33 -3.32 -71.17 15.42
CA HIS A 33 -2.33 -71.96 14.68
C HIS A 33 -0.93 -71.34 14.68
N ARG A 34 -0.01 -72.29 14.87
CA ARG A 34 1.44 -72.29 15.07
C ARG A 34 2.22 -72.03 13.75
N VAL A 35 3.27 -71.22 13.85
CA VAL A 35 4.60 -71.30 13.17
C VAL A 35 4.63 -71.31 11.62
N GLN A 36 5.33 -70.32 11.03
CA GLN A 36 6.58 -70.61 10.30
C GLN A 36 7.46 -69.38 10.09
N GLN A 37 8.73 -69.60 10.38
CA GLN A 37 9.86 -68.69 10.31
C GLN A 37 10.60 -69.06 9.02
N GLU A 38 10.74 -68.13 8.08
CA GLU A 38 11.70 -68.25 6.98
C GLU A 38 12.57 -66.99 6.93
N ASN A 39 13.83 -67.19 7.33
CA ASN A 39 14.94 -66.30 7.08
C ASN A 39 15.47 -66.56 5.67
N THR A 40 15.76 -65.52 4.88
CA THR A 40 17.08 -65.35 4.19
C THR A 40 17.16 -64.00 3.44
N PRO A 41 18.38 -63.48 3.17
CA PRO A 41 18.68 -62.05 3.16
C PRO A 41 18.96 -61.48 1.76
N LEU A 42 18.74 -60.17 1.57
CA LEU A 42 19.30 -59.45 0.42
C LEU A 42 19.92 -58.10 0.81
N LYS A 43 21.26 -58.11 0.74
CA LYS A 43 22.24 -57.08 0.36
C LYS A 43 21.83 -55.60 0.40
N ALA A 44 22.55 -54.88 1.26
CA ALA A 44 22.68 -53.42 1.24
C ALA A 44 23.46 -52.95 0.00
N VAL A 45 22.96 -51.88 -0.63
CA VAL A 45 23.71 -51.03 -1.55
C VAL A 45 23.82 -49.65 -0.91
N ALA A 46 25.05 -49.18 -0.76
CA ALA A 46 25.41 -47.89 -0.18
C ALA A 46 25.09 -46.74 -1.15
N MET A 47 24.46 -45.68 -0.65
CA MET A 47 24.47 -44.38 -1.32
C MET A 47 25.21 -43.38 -0.43
N ASN A 48 26.41 -43.01 -0.90
CA ASN A 48 27.12 -41.81 -0.47
C ASN A 48 26.43 -40.59 -1.07
N VAL A 49 26.11 -39.60 -0.22
CA VAL A 49 25.85 -38.22 -0.66
C VAL A 49 26.67 -37.31 0.26
N ASP A 50 27.75 -36.78 -0.30
CA ASP A 50 28.56 -35.71 0.29
C ASP A 50 27.79 -34.39 0.26
N HIS A 51 27.66 -33.76 1.42
CA HIS A 51 27.38 -32.33 1.56
C HIS A 51 28.71 -31.56 1.56
N PRO A 52 28.72 -30.32 1.05
CA PRO A 52 29.53 -29.31 1.73
C PRO A 52 28.73 -28.05 2.11
N GLU A 53 28.96 -27.64 3.35
CA GLU A 53 28.56 -26.39 3.99
C GLU A 53 29.15 -25.15 3.30
N PRO A 54 28.53 -23.96 3.43
CA PRO A 54 29.18 -22.71 3.09
C PRO A 54 29.82 -22.04 4.33
N SER A 55 31.14 -21.85 4.27
CA SER A 55 31.88 -20.97 5.18
C SER A 55 32.09 -19.58 4.57
N SER A 56 32.06 -18.61 5.49
CA SER A 56 32.25 -17.18 5.35
C SER A 56 33.47 -16.70 4.55
N SER A 57 33.29 -15.64 3.76
CA SER A 57 34.10 -14.40 3.84
C SER A 57 33.72 -13.39 2.75
N SER A 58 33.51 -12.14 3.13
CA SER A 58 33.54 -10.98 2.21
C SER A 58 35.00 -10.71 1.80
N PRO A 59 35.29 -10.07 0.64
CA PRO A 59 35.26 -8.59 0.59
C PRO A 59 34.98 -7.93 -0.78
N THR A 60 34.45 -6.69 -0.69
CA THR A 60 34.75 -5.48 -1.48
C THR A 60 34.83 -5.50 -3.03
N SER A 61 33.94 -4.68 -3.63
CA SER A 61 34.29 -3.60 -4.58
C SER A 61 35.34 -3.89 -5.69
N ASN A 62 34.90 -3.98 -6.94
CA ASN A 62 35.22 -2.97 -7.96
C ASN A 62 34.55 -3.23 -9.32
N LYS A 63 34.20 -2.11 -9.97
CA LYS A 63 33.91 -1.97 -11.40
C LYS A 63 35.11 -2.44 -12.22
N LEU A 64 34.89 -2.98 -13.43
CA LEU A 64 35.62 -2.69 -14.69
C LEU A 64 35.09 -3.61 -15.80
N LYS A 65 34.50 -3.05 -16.86
CA LYS A 65 35.10 -2.80 -18.18
C LYS A 65 35.46 -4.05 -18.99
N ARG A 66 34.65 -4.22 -20.03
CA ARG A 66 34.87 -4.94 -21.28
C ARG A 66 36.07 -4.36 -22.06
N LYS A 67 37.04 -5.22 -22.43
CA LYS A 67 37.94 -5.17 -23.61
C LYS A 67 38.53 -6.59 -23.72
N SER A 68 38.22 -7.40 -24.73
CA SER A 68 38.68 -7.41 -26.14
C SER A 68 40.12 -7.89 -26.33
N MET A 69 40.29 -8.77 -27.34
CA MET A 69 41.51 -9.38 -27.90
C MET A 69 41.99 -10.63 -27.14
N GLY A 70 42.36 -11.73 -27.78
CA GLY A 70 42.45 -12.07 -29.19
C GLY A 70 43.00 -13.49 -29.36
N ALA A 71 42.70 -14.08 -30.52
CA ALA A 71 43.47 -15.03 -31.33
C ALA A 71 44.18 -16.28 -30.72
N THR A 72 43.88 -17.40 -31.40
CA THR A 72 44.73 -18.56 -31.79
C THR A 72 45.19 -19.59 -30.76
N GLN A 73 44.65 -20.80 -30.87
CA GLN A 73 45.31 -22.11 -31.13
C GLN A 73 44.23 -23.22 -31.02
N THR A 74 43.78 -23.85 -32.11
CA THR A 74 44.25 -25.14 -32.66
C THR A 74 44.48 -26.22 -31.60
N ASP A 75 43.60 -27.23 -31.52
CA ASP A 75 43.91 -28.61 -31.95
C ASP A 75 42.66 -29.52 -31.96
N HIS A 76 42.74 -30.53 -32.85
CA HIS A 76 41.86 -31.67 -33.18
C HIS A 76 41.44 -32.53 -31.94
N GLU A 77 40.39 -33.37 -31.89
CA GLU A 77 39.85 -34.45 -32.76
C GLU A 77 38.33 -34.62 -32.45
N ASP A 78 37.40 -34.73 -33.41
CA ASP A 78 36.92 -35.87 -34.24
C ASP A 78 35.62 -36.55 -33.70
N GLU A 79 34.81 -37.03 -34.66
CA GLU A 79 33.59 -37.88 -34.62
C GLU A 79 32.18 -37.25 -34.41
N GLY A 80 31.46 -37.13 -35.54
CA GLY A 80 30.20 -37.89 -35.74
C GLY A 80 28.82 -37.18 -35.63
N GLY A 81 28.13 -36.97 -36.77
CA GLY A 81 26.66 -37.20 -36.84
C GLY A 81 25.69 -36.06 -37.22
N VAL A 82 25.64 -35.72 -38.52
CA VAL A 82 24.46 -35.38 -39.37
C VAL A 82 23.33 -34.43 -38.87
N ARG A 83 23.17 -33.26 -39.52
CA ARG A 83 21.90 -32.48 -39.62
C ARG A 83 21.77 -31.72 -40.98
N PRO A 84 20.55 -31.56 -41.57
CA PRO A 84 20.33 -31.04 -42.93
C PRO A 84 20.12 -29.49 -43.02
N PRO A 85 20.06 -28.89 -44.24
CA PRO A 85 20.71 -27.60 -44.55
C PRO A 85 19.81 -26.34 -44.51
N LYS A 86 20.48 -25.19 -44.35
CA LYS A 86 19.94 -23.83 -44.49
C LYS A 86 20.38 -23.20 -45.82
N SER A 87 19.44 -22.66 -46.60
CA SER A 87 19.72 -21.86 -47.80
C SER A 87 19.93 -20.37 -47.46
N LYS A 88 21.06 -19.82 -47.92
CA LYS A 88 21.44 -18.39 -47.83
C LYS A 88 20.85 -17.57 -48.98
N LYS A 89 20.53 -16.32 -48.65
CA LYS A 89 20.18 -15.21 -49.55
C LYS A 89 21.36 -14.80 -50.44
N ALA A 90 21.07 -14.47 -51.70
CA ALA A 90 21.95 -13.75 -52.61
C ALA A 90 21.40 -12.34 -52.90
N LYS A 91 22.32 -11.38 -53.03
CA LYS A 91 22.15 -9.95 -53.32
C LYS A 91 22.89 -9.68 -54.63
N ILE A 92 22.25 -9.08 -55.63
CA ILE A 92 22.94 -8.43 -56.77
C ILE A 92 22.14 -7.18 -57.21
N ASP A 93 22.87 -6.09 -57.40
CA ASP A 93 22.45 -4.83 -58.02
C ASP A 93 22.86 -4.77 -59.51
N ALA A 94 22.04 -4.03 -60.28
CA ALA A 94 22.40 -3.09 -61.35
C ALA A 94 22.53 -3.48 -62.85
N HIS A 95 21.81 -2.65 -63.64
CA HIS A 95 22.11 -2.04 -64.96
C HIS A 95 21.92 -2.80 -66.29
N SER A 96 20.90 -2.40 -67.11
CA SER A 96 21.05 -1.52 -68.31
C SER A 96 19.92 -1.57 -69.36
N LYS A 97 19.42 -0.37 -69.72
CA LYS A 97 19.05 0.24 -71.03
C LYS A 97 18.12 -0.44 -72.09
N ALA A 98 17.00 0.28 -72.35
CA ALA A 98 16.49 0.89 -73.60
C ALA A 98 16.12 0.06 -74.86
N ASN A 99 14.84 0.13 -75.27
CA ASN A 99 14.35 0.75 -76.53
C ASN A 99 12.81 0.73 -76.60
N GLY A 100 12.19 1.75 -77.22
CA GLY A 100 10.73 1.96 -77.26
C GLY A 100 10.07 1.67 -78.61
N VAL A 101 8.76 2.00 -78.72
CA VAL A 101 8.07 2.74 -79.82
C VAL A 101 6.52 2.55 -79.77
N ALA A 102 5.82 3.70 -79.84
CA ALA A 102 4.48 4.04 -80.34
C ALA A 102 3.14 3.58 -79.68
N GLU A 103 2.43 4.63 -79.20
CA GLU A 103 1.01 4.98 -78.92
C GLU A 103 -0.15 4.44 -79.81
N PRO A 104 -1.45 4.83 -79.58
CA PRO A 104 -2.13 5.39 -78.38
C PRO A 104 -3.53 4.78 -78.09
N THR A 105 -4.12 5.02 -76.91
CA THR A 105 -5.52 5.53 -76.75
C THR A 105 -5.95 5.68 -75.27
N GLY A 106 -6.24 6.93 -74.92
CA GLY A 106 -7.19 7.44 -73.91
C GLY A 106 -7.48 6.68 -72.61
N LYS A 107 -7.13 7.29 -71.47
CA LYS A 107 -8.05 7.43 -70.32
C LYS A 107 -7.58 8.47 -69.29
N SER A 108 -8.40 9.53 -69.24
CA SER A 108 -8.71 10.47 -68.17
C SER A 108 -8.18 10.19 -66.74
N GLY A 109 -7.53 11.22 -66.18
CA GLY A 109 -7.85 11.75 -64.84
C GLY A 109 -7.41 10.94 -63.61
N LYS A 110 -6.16 11.15 -63.16
CA LYS A 110 -5.76 10.83 -61.78
C LYS A 110 -6.41 11.82 -60.81
N GLY A 111 -7.50 11.38 -60.20
CA GLY A 111 -8.11 12.00 -59.03
C GLY A 111 -7.23 11.90 -57.79
N ALA A 112 -7.39 12.91 -56.94
CA ALA A 112 -6.65 13.19 -55.73
C ALA A 112 -6.56 12.01 -54.74
N LYS A 113 -5.40 11.90 -54.07
CA LYS A 113 -5.28 11.18 -52.79
C LYS A 113 -6.18 11.89 -51.77
N ALA A 114 -7.30 11.26 -51.41
CA ALA A 114 -8.14 11.71 -50.32
C ALA A 114 -7.39 11.53 -48.98
N GLU A 115 -7.10 12.66 -48.35
CA GLU A 115 -6.66 12.76 -46.97
C GLU A 115 -7.66 12.08 -46.03
N LYS A 116 -7.12 11.22 -45.18
CA LYS A 116 -7.82 10.49 -44.14
C LYS A 116 -8.05 11.48 -42.98
N LYS A 117 -9.20 12.17 -42.97
CA LYS A 117 -9.63 13.00 -41.83
C LYS A 117 -9.81 12.14 -40.57
N SER A 118 -9.05 12.48 -39.54
CA SER A 118 -9.07 11.88 -38.20
C SER A 118 -9.97 12.70 -37.28
N ASP A 119 -11.29 12.62 -37.47
CA ASP A 119 -12.24 13.31 -36.60
C ASP A 119 -12.12 12.80 -35.14
N GLY A 120 -11.71 13.69 -34.23
CA GLY A 120 -12.03 13.60 -32.80
C GLY A 120 -10.90 13.73 -31.77
N GLN A 121 -9.62 13.72 -32.17
CA GLN A 121 -8.48 14.00 -31.25
C GLN A 121 -7.74 15.30 -31.60
N GLU A 122 -8.29 16.07 -32.52
CA GLU A 122 -7.61 17.19 -33.14
C GLU A 122 -7.72 18.42 -32.24
N ASN A 123 -6.78 18.52 -31.29
CA ASN A 123 -5.90 19.69 -31.19
C ASN A 123 -5.14 19.79 -29.85
N THR A 124 -5.04 18.75 -29.01
CA THR A 124 -4.20 18.90 -27.81
C THR A 124 -2.71 18.99 -28.16
N VAL A 125 -2.03 19.97 -27.58
CA VAL A 125 -0.62 20.29 -27.78
C VAL A 125 0.19 19.80 -26.59
N ARG A 126 1.27 19.05 -26.81
CA ARG A 126 2.17 18.61 -25.73
C ARG A 126 3.23 19.68 -25.41
N CYS A 127 3.29 20.13 -24.16
CA CYS A 127 4.30 21.08 -23.68
C CYS A 127 5.70 20.46 -23.62
N HIS A 128 6.71 21.15 -24.17
CA HIS A 128 8.11 20.71 -24.13
C HIS A 128 8.70 20.63 -22.71
N GLN A 129 8.27 21.51 -21.81
CA GLN A 129 8.87 21.64 -20.47
C GLN A 129 8.30 20.63 -19.46
N CYS A 130 6.97 20.52 -19.35
CA CYS A 130 6.31 19.64 -18.39
C CYS A 130 5.74 18.36 -18.99
N THR A 131 5.78 18.21 -20.32
CA THR A 131 5.23 17.06 -21.07
C THR A 131 3.71 16.83 -20.94
N ARG A 132 2.99 17.70 -20.23
CA ARG A 132 1.52 17.68 -20.16
C ARG A 132 0.91 18.12 -21.49
N GLN A 133 -0.27 17.57 -21.81
CA GLN A 133 -1.12 18.08 -22.88
C GLN A 133 -1.75 19.40 -22.44
N SER A 134 -1.97 20.30 -23.38
CA SER A 134 -2.57 21.62 -23.17
C SER A 134 -3.36 21.98 -24.42
N GLU A 135 -4.39 22.79 -24.27
CA GLU A 135 -5.13 23.32 -25.40
C GLU A 135 -4.22 24.20 -26.29
N PRO A 136 -4.46 24.28 -27.61
CA PRO A 136 -3.70 25.15 -28.52
C PRO A 136 -3.72 26.61 -28.10
N THR A 137 -4.85 27.07 -27.59
CA THR A 137 -5.10 28.44 -27.12
C THR A 137 -4.22 28.76 -25.92
N ALA A 138 -4.15 27.83 -24.96
CA ALA A 138 -3.31 27.88 -23.75
C ALA A 138 -1.84 27.50 -23.97
N ALA A 139 -1.42 27.30 -25.23
CA ALA A 139 -0.05 27.02 -25.61
C ALA A 139 0.49 28.05 -26.63
N ILE A 140 1.81 28.17 -26.68
CA ILE A 140 2.52 28.98 -27.66
C ILE A 140 3.56 28.12 -28.39
N GLU A 141 3.65 28.28 -29.71
CA GLU A 141 4.60 27.55 -30.55
C GLU A 141 5.70 28.49 -31.05
N CYS A 142 6.95 28.03 -30.98
CA CYS A 142 8.10 28.81 -31.43
C CYS A 142 7.98 29.23 -32.90
N THR A 143 8.12 30.52 -33.21
CA THR A 143 8.11 31.00 -34.61
C THR A 143 9.50 31.09 -35.23
N TYR A 144 10.57 30.94 -34.43
CA TYR A 144 11.95 30.98 -34.92
C TYR A 144 12.25 29.91 -35.99
N LEU A 145 12.87 30.32 -37.10
CA LEU A 145 13.35 29.46 -38.18
C LEU A 145 14.73 28.89 -37.82
N ARG A 146 14.89 27.57 -37.94
CA ARG A 146 16.20 26.92 -37.79
C ARG A 146 17.09 27.21 -39.00
N PRO A 147 18.42 26.97 -38.93
CA PRO A 147 19.30 27.07 -40.10
C PRO A 147 18.86 26.24 -41.30
N THR A 148 18.02 25.22 -41.08
CA THR A 148 17.40 24.39 -42.13
C THR A 148 16.21 25.06 -42.83
N GLY A 149 15.87 26.30 -42.49
CA GLY A 149 14.69 27.01 -42.99
C GLY A 149 13.36 26.53 -42.40
N GLN A 150 13.36 25.52 -41.53
CA GLN A 150 12.15 24.99 -40.91
C GLN A 150 11.83 25.68 -39.57
N ARG A 151 10.55 25.97 -39.33
CA ARG A 151 10.05 26.50 -38.05
C ARG A 151 10.30 25.50 -36.92
N CYS A 152 10.69 26.01 -35.75
CA CYS A 152 10.84 25.17 -34.57
C CYS A 152 9.49 24.66 -34.05
N VAL A 153 9.29 23.34 -34.05
CA VAL A 153 8.05 22.65 -33.62
C VAL A 153 7.80 22.59 -32.11
N LEU A 154 8.56 23.33 -31.30
CA LEU A 154 8.43 23.25 -29.84
C LEU A 154 7.32 24.16 -29.32
N LYS A 155 6.47 23.58 -28.47
CA LYS A 155 5.31 24.22 -27.87
C LYS A 155 5.44 24.27 -26.34
N TYR A 156 4.95 25.35 -25.72
CA TYR A 156 5.00 25.55 -24.26
C TYR A 156 3.61 25.94 -23.75
N CYS A 157 3.19 25.40 -22.60
CA CYS A 157 1.92 25.77 -21.97
C CYS A 157 2.05 27.05 -21.13
N LYS A 158 0.94 27.75 -20.91
CA LYS A 158 0.84 29.01 -20.14
C LYS A 158 1.56 28.90 -18.79
N ALA A 159 1.27 27.86 -18.01
CA ALA A 159 1.89 27.65 -16.71
C ALA A 159 3.43 27.51 -16.76
N CYS A 160 3.99 26.85 -17.78
CA CYS A 160 5.44 26.71 -17.88
C CYS A 160 6.13 27.99 -18.35
N MET A 161 5.50 28.74 -19.26
CA MET A 161 6.03 30.04 -19.70
C MET A 161 6.04 31.05 -18.55
N HIS A 162 4.93 31.16 -17.82
CA HIS A 162 4.80 32.07 -16.69
C HIS A 162 5.72 31.67 -15.53
N ASN A 163 5.62 30.43 -15.02
CA ASN A 163 6.28 30.06 -13.76
C ASN A 163 7.79 29.80 -13.88
N ARG A 164 8.32 29.51 -15.08
CA ARG A 164 9.74 29.15 -15.26
C ARG A 164 10.53 30.14 -16.10
N TYR A 165 9.85 30.93 -16.90
CA TYR A 165 10.49 31.87 -17.82
C TYR A 165 9.97 33.30 -17.64
N GLU A 166 9.02 33.52 -16.72
CA GLU A 166 8.46 34.85 -16.39
C GLU A 166 7.91 35.57 -17.63
N LYS A 167 7.33 34.79 -18.56
CA LYS A 167 6.72 35.31 -19.78
C LYS A 167 5.26 34.88 -19.85
N ASP A 168 4.37 35.83 -20.09
CA ASP A 168 2.96 35.55 -20.34
C ASP A 168 2.75 35.25 -21.84
N ILE A 169 1.96 34.23 -22.15
CA ILE A 169 1.61 33.86 -23.52
C ILE A 169 0.72 34.91 -24.16
N GLU A 170 -0.19 35.52 -23.39
CA GLU A 170 -1.12 36.52 -23.91
C GLU A 170 -0.38 37.80 -24.29
N VAL A 171 0.58 38.24 -23.48
CA VAL A 171 1.47 39.38 -23.81
C VAL A 171 2.29 39.07 -25.05
N LEU A 172 2.89 37.87 -25.15
CA LEU A 172 3.66 37.47 -26.34
C LEU A 172 2.82 37.40 -27.62
N LYS A 173 1.52 37.07 -27.51
CA LYS A 173 0.59 37.07 -28.64
C LYS A 173 0.12 38.49 -28.99
N ALA A 174 -0.15 39.32 -27.98
CA ALA A 174 -0.62 40.69 -28.13
C ALA A 174 0.48 41.65 -28.65
N ASP A 175 1.74 41.43 -28.28
CA ASP A 175 2.89 42.19 -28.80
C ASP A 175 2.96 42.15 -30.34
N GLY A 176 2.36 41.11 -30.94
CA GLY A 176 2.04 41.09 -32.36
C GLY A 176 3.26 41.03 -33.28
N ALA A 177 3.06 40.60 -34.52
CA ALA A 177 4.08 40.76 -35.55
C ALA A 177 4.31 42.25 -35.90
N ALA A 178 3.29 43.09 -35.72
CA ALA A 178 3.30 44.50 -36.10
C ALA A 178 4.35 45.33 -35.34
N ASN A 179 4.57 45.06 -34.06
CA ASN A 179 5.49 45.85 -33.22
C ASN A 179 6.96 45.40 -33.33
N ALA A 180 7.23 44.27 -33.98
CA ALA A 180 8.60 43.81 -34.16
C ALA A 180 9.30 44.56 -35.30
N THR A 181 10.56 44.95 -35.04
CA THR A 181 11.45 45.53 -36.05
C THR A 181 11.62 44.59 -37.25
N THR A 182 11.95 45.16 -38.41
CA THR A 182 12.23 44.40 -39.64
C THR A 182 13.31 43.33 -39.41
N GLU A 183 14.35 43.64 -38.63
CA GLU A 183 15.38 42.68 -38.22
C GLU A 183 14.80 41.54 -37.37
N GLY A 184 13.92 41.85 -36.41
CA GLY A 184 13.26 40.85 -35.56
C GLY A 184 12.38 39.86 -36.34
N ARG A 185 11.84 40.27 -37.50
CA ARG A 185 11.01 39.42 -38.36
C ARG A 185 11.83 38.43 -39.21
N SER A 186 13.04 38.81 -39.62
CA SER A 186 13.86 38.06 -40.58
C SER A 186 14.21 36.63 -40.13
N GLY A 187 14.22 36.35 -38.82
CA GLY A 187 14.53 35.03 -38.25
C GLY A 187 13.31 34.17 -37.92
N HIS A 188 12.09 34.59 -38.27
CA HIS A 188 10.85 33.96 -37.84
C HIS A 188 9.97 33.57 -39.04
N ALA A 189 9.16 32.52 -38.86
CA ALA A 189 8.20 32.08 -39.86
C ALA A 189 7.13 33.16 -40.05
N GLY A 190 6.91 33.60 -41.29
CA GLY A 190 5.83 34.52 -41.64
C GLY A 190 4.44 33.88 -41.55
N GLY A 191 3.40 34.72 -41.58
CA GLY A 191 1.99 34.28 -41.61
C GLY A 191 1.37 33.98 -40.23
N LEU A 192 2.07 34.31 -39.14
CA LEU A 192 1.54 34.23 -37.77
C LEU A 192 1.42 35.63 -37.18
N ASP A 193 0.44 35.78 -36.31
CA ASP A 193 0.09 37.02 -35.61
C ASP A 193 1.11 37.42 -34.53
N TYR A 194 2.04 36.54 -34.13
CA TYR A 194 3.03 36.80 -33.08
C TYR A 194 4.46 36.37 -33.42
N ILE A 195 5.44 36.93 -32.72
CA ILE A 195 6.87 36.58 -32.85
C ILE A 195 7.38 36.04 -31.52
N PHE A 196 7.72 34.75 -31.49
CA PHE A 196 8.19 34.07 -30.28
C PHE A 196 9.39 33.17 -30.56
N ARG A 197 10.51 33.44 -29.88
CA ARG A 197 11.67 32.54 -29.83
C ARG A 197 11.63 31.74 -28.53
N CYS A 198 11.42 30.43 -28.64
CA CYS A 198 11.28 29.60 -27.45
C CYS A 198 12.59 29.47 -26.65
N PRO A 199 12.52 29.14 -25.35
CA PRO A 199 13.70 28.97 -24.49
C PRO A 199 14.78 28.05 -25.06
N ARG A 200 14.43 27.04 -25.86
CA ARG A 200 15.43 26.16 -26.48
C ARG A 200 16.19 26.88 -27.60
N CYS A 201 15.50 27.65 -28.42
CA CYS A 201 16.11 28.42 -29.51
C CYS A 201 16.86 29.66 -29.01
N SER A 202 16.52 30.19 -27.83
CA SER A 202 17.27 31.23 -27.12
C SER A 202 18.29 30.66 -26.12
N ASP A 203 18.54 29.35 -26.19
CA ASP A 203 19.51 28.64 -25.37
C ASP A 203 19.31 28.66 -23.84
N SER A 204 18.17 29.13 -23.35
CA SER A 204 17.79 29.26 -21.94
C SER A 204 16.81 28.17 -21.44
N CYS A 205 16.60 27.09 -22.20
CA CYS A 205 15.64 26.04 -21.82
C CYS A 205 16.05 25.28 -20.55
N ASN A 206 15.13 25.25 -19.59
CA ASN A 206 15.28 24.60 -18.29
C ASN A 206 14.69 23.19 -18.24
N CYS A 207 14.35 22.57 -19.38
CA CYS A 207 13.88 21.19 -19.39
C CYS A 207 15.05 20.21 -19.18
N ARG A 208 14.78 19.08 -18.51
CA ARG A 208 15.79 18.07 -18.19
C ARG A 208 16.57 17.60 -19.41
N PHE A 209 15.88 17.41 -20.54
CA PHE A 209 16.47 16.92 -21.78
C PHE A 209 17.42 17.93 -22.42
N CYS A 210 17.00 19.20 -22.53
CA CYS A 210 17.82 20.26 -23.12
C CYS A 210 19.04 20.59 -22.26
N ARG A 211 18.89 20.62 -20.92
CA ARG A 211 20.04 20.83 -20.03
C ARG A 211 21.05 19.69 -20.11
N LYS A 212 20.57 18.43 -20.12
CA LYS A 212 21.44 17.26 -20.31
C LYS A 212 22.18 17.31 -21.65
N ALA A 213 21.50 17.68 -22.74
CA ALA A 213 22.11 17.80 -24.07
C ALA A 213 23.20 18.88 -24.12
N LYS A 214 23.12 19.90 -23.26
CA LYS A 214 24.11 20.97 -23.12
C LYS A 214 25.19 20.69 -22.07
N GLY A 215 25.16 19.54 -21.40
CA GLY A 215 26.06 19.26 -20.28
C GLY A 215 25.81 20.11 -19.03
N LEU A 216 24.64 20.76 -18.92
CA LEU A 216 24.27 21.54 -17.74
C LEU A 216 23.62 20.64 -16.68
N PRO A 217 23.90 20.87 -15.38
CA PRO A 217 23.25 20.12 -14.30
C PRO A 217 21.75 20.39 -14.30
N ALA A 218 20.92 19.41 -13.92
CA ALA A 218 19.48 19.59 -13.87
C ALA A 218 19.11 20.69 -12.85
N MET A 219 18.36 21.72 -13.28
CA MET A 219 17.76 22.65 -12.33
C MET A 219 16.66 21.90 -11.59
N GLY A 220 16.72 21.88 -10.25
CA GLY A 220 15.66 21.34 -9.40
C GLY A 220 14.30 21.98 -9.69
N LYS A 221 13.24 21.53 -9.00
CA LYS A 221 11.94 22.20 -9.07
C LYS A 221 12.13 23.63 -8.53
N ALA A 222 12.22 24.63 -9.42
CA ALA A 222 12.25 26.04 -9.02
C ALA A 222 10.93 26.35 -8.31
N ALA A 223 10.97 26.36 -6.97
CA ALA A 223 9.90 26.92 -6.16
C ALA A 223 9.98 28.44 -6.34
N LYS A 224 8.84 29.06 -6.66
CA LYS A 224 8.69 30.51 -6.79
C LYS A 224 9.19 31.15 -5.48
N ALA A 225 10.23 31.99 -5.53
CA ALA A 225 10.60 32.79 -4.38
C ALA A 225 9.41 33.72 -4.07
N PRO A 226 8.97 33.87 -2.80
CA PRO A 226 7.92 34.83 -2.45
C PRO A 226 8.42 36.24 -2.79
N ALA A 227 7.63 36.96 -3.60
CA ALA A 227 7.91 38.34 -3.97
C ALA A 227 7.91 39.20 -2.71
N ALA A 228 8.99 39.98 -2.51
CA ALA A 228 9.02 41.02 -1.50
C ALA A 228 8.07 42.16 -1.91
N PRO A 229 7.37 42.81 -0.97
CA PRO A 229 6.46 43.91 -1.28
C PRO A 229 7.27 45.16 -1.65
N SER A 230 7.03 45.69 -2.85
CA SER A 230 7.51 46.99 -3.30
C SER A 230 6.41 48.03 -3.11
N ASP A 231 6.48 48.80 -2.03
CA ASP A 231 5.73 50.04 -1.84
C ASP A 231 6.72 51.17 -1.54
N ALA A 232 6.87 52.12 -2.48
CA ALA A 232 7.10 53.54 -2.21
C ALA A 232 7.00 54.34 -3.53
N PRO A 233 6.28 55.48 -3.54
CA PRO A 233 5.96 56.23 -4.76
C PRO A 233 7.02 57.28 -5.13
N GLU A 234 7.08 57.58 -6.42
CA GLU A 234 7.80 58.70 -7.03
C GLU A 234 7.28 60.06 -6.56
N ASN A 235 8.20 61.01 -6.39
CA ASN A 235 7.92 62.44 -6.55
C ASN A 235 9.18 63.15 -7.07
N ASP A 236 8.96 63.97 -8.09
CA ASP A 236 9.92 64.77 -8.85
C ASP A 236 10.66 65.86 -8.03
N ALA A 237 11.92 66.13 -8.39
CA ALA A 237 12.43 67.49 -8.69
C ALA A 237 13.95 67.52 -9.01
N ALA A 238 14.27 67.83 -10.27
CA ALA A 238 15.19 68.87 -10.76
C ALA A 238 16.68 69.01 -10.30
N LEU A 239 17.55 68.89 -11.32
CA LEU A 239 18.68 69.74 -11.73
C LEU A 239 20.10 69.66 -11.11
N ALA A 240 21.06 69.64 -12.06
CA ALA A 240 22.46 70.10 -12.06
C ALA A 240 23.59 69.10 -11.68
N GLY A 241 24.46 68.79 -12.66
CA GLY A 241 25.80 68.19 -12.46
C GLY A 241 26.87 69.25 -12.12
N PRO A 242 28.18 69.08 -12.42
CA PRO A 242 28.96 67.88 -12.75
C PRO A 242 30.32 67.75 -11.98
N SER A 243 31.07 66.66 -12.24
CA SER A 243 32.55 66.52 -12.15
C SER A 243 33.30 66.60 -10.80
N ALA A 244 34.02 65.52 -10.42
CA ALA A 244 35.50 65.44 -10.46
C ALA A 244 36.09 64.28 -9.61
N LYS A 245 36.71 63.33 -10.33
CA LYS A 245 38.06 62.74 -10.19
C LYS A 245 38.89 62.83 -8.87
N VAL A 246 39.72 61.77 -8.74
CA VAL A 246 41.03 61.62 -8.04
C VAL A 246 40.91 61.20 -6.55
N ALA A 247 41.17 59.92 -6.20
CA ALA A 247 42.47 59.32 -5.84
C ALA A 247 43.15 60.08 -4.67
N THR A 248 43.63 59.50 -3.58
CA THR A 248 44.54 58.37 -3.35
C THR A 248 44.61 58.18 -1.81
N GLY A 249 45.16 57.05 -1.33
CA GLY A 249 45.88 57.06 -0.04
C GLY A 249 45.57 55.95 0.96
N LEU A 250 46.29 54.85 0.81
CA LEU A 250 46.81 53.97 1.89
C LEU A 250 47.39 54.78 3.09
N PRO A 251 47.55 54.23 4.32
CA PRO A 251 48.27 52.96 4.52
C PRO A 251 47.90 52.07 5.74
N LYS A 252 48.55 50.89 5.72
CA LYS A 252 48.54 49.77 6.68
C LYS A 252 49.45 49.99 7.91
N LYS A 253 49.09 49.35 9.04
CA LYS A 253 49.96 48.62 10.01
C LYS A 253 49.03 47.91 11.03
N LYS A 254 48.95 46.58 11.21
CA LYS A 254 49.92 45.54 11.67
C LYS A 254 50.45 45.90 13.09
N VAL A 255 50.21 45.18 14.19
CA VAL A 255 50.70 43.83 14.58
C VAL A 255 50.21 43.51 16.02
N ARG A 256 49.69 42.26 16.28
CA ARG A 256 49.88 41.33 17.46
C ARG A 256 49.56 41.88 18.89
N ALA A 257 48.99 41.16 19.86
CA ALA A 257 49.20 39.77 20.29
C ALA A 257 48.16 39.31 21.37
N THR A 258 48.10 37.97 21.56
CA THR A 258 47.87 37.20 22.82
C THR A 258 46.51 37.13 23.55
N ALA A 259 45.93 35.92 23.47
CA ALA A 259 45.63 34.97 24.57
C ALA A 259 44.36 35.09 25.47
N GLN A 260 43.61 33.98 25.45
CA GLN A 260 42.91 33.28 26.55
C GLN A 260 41.45 33.65 26.93
N THR A 261 40.56 32.70 26.61
CA THR A 261 39.44 32.10 27.38
C THR A 261 38.51 32.96 28.25
N ALA A 262 37.22 33.00 27.89
CA ALA A 262 36.10 32.68 28.80
C ALA A 262 34.77 32.46 28.05
N GLU A 263 34.07 31.45 28.53
CA GLU A 263 32.71 30.96 28.35
C GLU A 263 31.60 32.01 28.55
N ALA A 264 30.54 32.01 27.71
CA ALA A 264 29.16 32.39 28.08
C ALA A 264 28.15 32.38 26.89
N THR A 265 27.15 31.52 27.02
CA THR A 265 25.69 31.77 26.92
C THR A 265 25.05 32.47 25.70
N ARG A 266 24.07 31.74 25.12
CA ARG A 266 23.06 32.14 24.11
C ARG A 266 22.13 33.29 24.56
N PRO A 267 21.64 34.14 23.63
CA PRO A 267 20.51 35.06 23.85
C PRO A 267 19.15 34.54 23.31
N LYS A 268 18.07 35.01 23.96
CA LYS A 268 16.64 34.86 23.59
C LYS A 268 16.18 35.91 22.56
N PRO A 269 15.07 35.67 21.83
CA PRO A 269 14.40 36.68 21.00
C PRO A 269 13.18 37.37 21.67
N HIS A 270 12.98 38.64 21.28
CA HIS A 270 11.79 39.52 21.43
C HIS A 270 10.57 38.94 20.69
N ALA A 271 9.30 38.98 21.15
CA ALA A 271 8.39 40.01 21.68
C ALA A 271 7.55 40.75 20.60
N SER A 272 6.24 40.47 20.58
CA SER A 272 5.07 41.35 20.26
C SER A 272 3.83 40.47 20.02
N LYS A 273 2.56 40.81 20.25
CA LYS A 273 1.81 41.85 21.02
C LYS A 273 0.37 41.30 21.18
N LEU A 274 -0.33 41.75 22.23
CA LEU A 274 -1.62 41.31 22.78
C LEU A 274 -2.87 42.03 22.22
N LYS A 275 -4.06 41.41 22.40
CA LYS A 275 -5.23 41.84 23.23
C LYS A 275 -6.42 40.86 23.03
N PRO A 276 -7.50 40.84 23.87
CA PRO A 276 -7.54 40.79 25.34
C PRO A 276 -8.52 39.70 25.88
N HIS A 277 -8.24 39.11 27.05
CA HIS A 277 -9.26 38.38 27.83
C HIS A 277 -9.25 38.87 29.28
N VAL A 278 -10.46 39.02 29.80
CA VAL A 278 -10.87 39.53 31.11
C VAL A 278 -10.24 38.72 32.25
N LEU A 279 -9.70 39.42 33.26
CA LEU A 279 -9.10 38.89 34.48
C LEU A 279 -9.99 39.19 35.69
N ILE A 280 -10.33 38.14 36.44
CA ILE A 280 -10.77 38.19 37.84
C ILE A 280 -9.56 37.73 38.69
N PRO A 281 -9.20 38.40 39.80
CA PRO A 281 -7.88 38.29 40.43
C PRO A 281 -7.76 37.13 41.43
N PRO A 282 -6.60 36.45 41.52
CA PRO A 282 -6.24 35.65 42.69
C PRO A 282 -5.51 36.49 43.75
N SER A 283 -5.96 36.33 44.99
CA SER A 283 -5.43 36.93 46.23
C SER A 283 -4.12 36.26 46.69
N PRO A 284 -3.18 37.01 47.33
CA PRO A 284 -1.91 36.49 47.82
C PRO A 284 -1.98 36.14 49.32
N TYR A 285 -1.41 35.00 49.74
CA TYR A 285 -0.99 34.84 51.13
C TYR A 285 0.39 34.21 51.26
N THR A 286 1.15 34.86 52.14
CA THR A 286 2.58 34.78 52.37
C THR A 286 2.93 33.65 53.33
N LYS A 287 4.07 32.98 53.06
CA LYS A 287 4.74 32.11 54.04
C LYS A 287 5.61 32.99 54.94
N LYS A 288 5.30 33.03 56.24
CA LYS A 288 6.22 33.49 57.28
C LYS A 288 6.44 32.36 58.29
N SER A 289 7.69 31.93 58.38
CA SER A 289 8.28 31.17 59.46
C SER A 289 8.37 32.03 60.72
N LYS A 290 7.89 31.54 61.87
CA LYS A 290 8.48 31.89 63.16
C LYS A 290 8.25 30.82 64.23
N THR A 291 9.36 30.46 64.82
CA THR A 291 9.65 29.70 66.04
C THR A 291 8.82 30.15 67.25
N GLY A 292 8.46 29.21 68.12
CA GLY A 292 7.94 29.50 69.46
C GLY A 292 7.40 28.25 70.16
N GLU A 293 8.18 27.72 71.10
CA GLU A 293 7.76 26.79 72.15
C GLU A 293 6.57 27.33 72.94
N GLN A 294 5.60 26.47 73.27
CA GLN A 294 5.21 26.17 74.66
C GLN A 294 4.14 25.08 74.69
N GLY A 295 4.27 24.23 75.71
CA GLY A 295 3.51 22.99 75.86
C GLY A 295 2.02 23.19 76.13
N GLY A 296 1.26 22.19 75.69
CA GLY A 296 -0.13 21.98 76.04
C GLY A 296 -0.53 20.61 75.55
N ALA A 297 -0.67 19.66 76.48
CA ALA A 297 -1.20 18.33 76.21
C ALA A 297 -2.64 18.48 75.67
N VAL A 298 -2.83 18.12 74.39
CA VAL A 298 -4.13 18.05 73.74
C VAL A 298 -4.26 16.70 73.06
N GLU A 299 -5.41 16.06 73.30
CA GLU A 299 -5.84 14.74 72.86
C GLU A 299 -5.50 14.37 71.41
N PRO A 300 -5.26 13.08 71.11
CA PRO A 300 -5.07 12.60 69.75
C PRO A 300 -6.32 12.88 68.90
N PRO A 301 -6.17 13.40 67.67
CA PRO A 301 -7.30 13.73 66.82
C PRO A 301 -8.07 12.46 66.43
N LYS A 302 -9.34 12.40 66.85
CA LYS A 302 -10.33 11.41 66.41
C LYS A 302 -10.27 11.25 64.88
N ARG A 303 -9.96 10.02 64.43
CA ARG A 303 -10.12 9.58 63.05
C ARG A 303 -11.49 10.00 62.54
N ARG A 304 -11.52 10.94 61.59
CA ARG A 304 -12.74 11.31 60.88
C ARG A 304 -13.26 10.07 60.16
N VAL A 305 -14.47 9.67 60.51
CA VAL A 305 -15.27 8.65 59.85
C VAL A 305 -15.29 8.96 58.35
N GLY A 306 -14.90 7.97 57.55
CA GLY A 306 -14.66 8.09 56.12
C GLY A 306 -15.87 8.66 55.38
N ARG A 307 -15.63 9.72 54.60
CA ARG A 307 -16.59 10.22 53.62
C ARG A 307 -16.93 9.07 52.66
N PRO A 308 -18.20 8.74 52.42
CA PRO A 308 -18.58 7.68 51.50
C PRO A 308 -17.91 7.92 50.14
N LYS A 309 -17.19 6.90 49.66
CA LYS A 309 -16.52 6.90 48.35
C LYS A 309 -17.60 7.18 47.31
N ARG A 310 -17.60 8.39 46.73
CA ARG A 310 -18.56 8.77 45.68
C ARG A 310 -18.49 7.70 44.59
N GLU A 311 -19.64 7.12 44.26
CA GLU A 311 -19.75 6.22 43.12
C GLU A 311 -19.20 6.92 41.87
N PRO A 312 -18.34 6.26 41.08
CA PRO A 312 -17.76 6.85 39.89
C PRO A 312 -18.88 7.19 38.91
N VAL A 313 -18.94 8.45 38.46
CA VAL A 313 -19.88 8.88 37.42
C VAL A 313 -19.65 7.99 36.18
N PRO A 314 -20.71 7.35 35.63
CA PRO A 314 -20.59 6.51 34.45
C PRO A 314 -19.88 7.26 33.32
N LYS A 315 -18.89 6.62 32.67
CA LYS A 315 -18.20 7.21 31.53
C LYS A 315 -19.23 7.44 30.41
N ALA A 316 -19.22 8.64 29.81
CA ALA A 316 -20.07 8.93 28.67
C ALA A 316 -19.73 7.98 27.51
N ILE A 317 -20.75 7.39 26.89
CA ILE A 317 -20.58 6.49 25.75
C ILE A 317 -19.91 7.29 24.60
N PRO A 318 -18.77 6.83 24.07
CA PRO A 318 -18.09 7.52 22.97
C PRO A 318 -18.99 7.54 21.73
N LYS A 319 -19.01 8.66 21.02
CA LYS A 319 -19.79 8.84 19.79
C LYS A 319 -18.83 8.85 18.59
N PRO A 320 -18.57 7.71 17.94
CA PRO A 320 -17.73 7.68 16.74
C PRO A 320 -18.41 8.46 15.60
N VAL A 321 -17.61 9.10 14.75
CA VAL A 321 -18.10 9.87 13.60
C VAL A 321 -18.19 8.99 12.36
N TRP A 322 -19.41 8.75 11.91
CA TRP A 322 -19.72 7.93 10.73
C TRP A 322 -19.60 8.79 9.48
N THR A 323 -18.72 8.40 8.57
CA THR A 323 -18.54 9.09 7.29
C THR A 323 -19.03 8.21 6.17
N HIS A 324 -19.90 8.75 5.33
CA HIS A 324 -20.38 8.04 4.15
C HIS A 324 -19.21 7.77 3.19
N MET A 325 -19.04 6.51 2.79
CA MET A 325 -17.99 6.16 1.83
C MET A 325 -18.44 6.61 0.43
N PRO A 326 -17.62 7.36 -0.33
CA PRO A 326 -18.01 7.88 -1.64
C PRO A 326 -17.93 6.79 -2.72
N THR A 327 -18.73 5.73 -2.56
CA THR A 327 -18.81 4.63 -3.51
C THR A 327 -20.24 4.45 -4.02
N PRO A 328 -20.43 4.38 -5.35
CA PRO A 328 -21.69 3.96 -5.95
C PRO A 328 -21.89 2.43 -5.97
N LEU A 329 -20.97 1.66 -5.38
CA LEU A 329 -21.05 0.20 -5.40
C LEU A 329 -22.10 -0.32 -4.40
N THR A 330 -22.92 -1.26 -4.86
CA THR A 330 -23.74 -2.10 -3.99
C THR A 330 -22.85 -2.95 -3.08
N HIS A 331 -23.45 -3.56 -2.05
CA HIS A 331 -22.74 -4.47 -1.15
C HIS A 331 -22.00 -5.58 -1.90
N ASP A 332 -22.74 -6.33 -2.73
CA ASP A 332 -22.21 -7.45 -3.51
C ASP A 332 -21.12 -7.01 -4.50
N GLY A 333 -21.35 -5.89 -5.19
CA GLY A 333 -20.39 -5.36 -6.17
C GLY A 333 -19.09 -4.90 -5.51
N ALA A 334 -19.15 -4.33 -4.32
CA ALA A 334 -17.96 -4.02 -3.54
C ALA A 334 -17.29 -5.30 -3.02
N LEU A 335 -18.05 -6.25 -2.46
CA LEU A 335 -17.50 -7.50 -1.92
C LEU A 335 -16.76 -8.32 -2.98
N GLN A 336 -17.29 -8.43 -4.20
CA GLN A 336 -16.59 -9.05 -5.33
C GLN A 336 -15.25 -8.36 -5.61
N ARG A 337 -15.23 -7.03 -5.66
CA ARG A 337 -13.99 -6.27 -5.88
C ARG A 337 -13.00 -6.44 -4.72
N LEU A 338 -13.47 -6.54 -3.48
CA LEU A 338 -12.63 -6.82 -2.31
C LEU A 338 -12.00 -8.21 -2.41
N ASN A 339 -12.79 -9.23 -2.76
CA ASN A 339 -12.30 -10.60 -2.96
C ASN A 339 -11.24 -10.64 -4.07
N ILE A 340 -11.51 -9.99 -5.20
CA ILE A 340 -10.57 -9.91 -6.31
C ILE A 340 -9.27 -9.21 -5.89
N ARG A 341 -9.37 -8.07 -5.20
CA ARG A 341 -8.21 -7.32 -4.69
C ARG A 341 -7.37 -8.21 -3.79
N GLU A 342 -7.97 -8.87 -2.80
CA GLU A 342 -7.27 -9.68 -1.81
C GLU A 342 -6.60 -10.90 -2.44
N PHE A 343 -7.29 -11.59 -3.36
CA PHE A 343 -6.69 -12.68 -4.13
C PHE A 343 -5.48 -12.20 -4.93
N LEU A 344 -5.63 -11.14 -5.73
CA LEU A 344 -4.58 -10.68 -6.64
C LEU A 344 -3.40 -10.06 -5.90
N LEU A 345 -3.64 -9.44 -4.75
CA LEU A 345 -2.57 -8.98 -3.88
C LEU A 345 -1.76 -10.13 -3.31
N ARG A 346 -2.40 -11.26 -3.00
CA ARG A 346 -1.73 -12.42 -2.42
C ARG A 346 -1.02 -13.27 -3.46
N PHE A 347 -1.65 -13.53 -4.60
CA PHE A 347 -1.14 -14.46 -5.63
C PHE A 347 -0.59 -13.74 -6.87
N GLY A 348 -0.40 -12.41 -6.80
CA GLY A 348 0.08 -11.60 -7.91
C GLY A 348 1.45 -12.03 -8.42
N HIS A 349 2.32 -12.56 -7.54
CA HIS A 349 3.63 -13.11 -7.91
C HIS A 349 3.53 -14.39 -8.74
N LEU A 350 2.53 -15.25 -8.50
CA LEU A 350 2.29 -16.46 -9.31
C LEU A 350 1.73 -16.12 -10.69
N ALA A 351 0.94 -15.06 -10.77
CA ALA A 351 0.29 -14.58 -11.97
C ALA A 351 1.16 -13.61 -12.79
N ASP A 352 2.40 -13.32 -12.37
CA ASP A 352 3.33 -12.37 -13.01
C ASP A 352 2.72 -10.97 -13.23
N ILE A 353 1.85 -10.51 -12.31
CA ILE A 353 1.18 -9.21 -12.42
C ILE A 353 2.09 -8.11 -11.85
N ALA A 354 2.39 -7.10 -12.68
CA ALA A 354 3.23 -6.00 -12.24
C ALA A 354 2.57 -5.23 -11.08
N ARG A 355 3.37 -4.88 -10.07
CA ARG A 355 2.93 -4.14 -8.87
C ARG A 355 2.10 -2.89 -9.15
N GLY A 356 2.44 -2.12 -10.18
CA GLY A 356 1.67 -0.92 -10.55
C GLY A 356 0.21 -1.21 -10.92
N HIS A 357 -0.09 -2.39 -11.46
CA HIS A 357 -1.47 -2.82 -11.75
C HIS A 357 -2.20 -3.32 -10.50
N LEU A 358 -1.48 -3.91 -9.54
CA LEU A 358 -2.05 -4.30 -8.25
C LEU A 358 -2.39 -3.08 -7.39
N GLU A 359 -1.58 -2.01 -7.46
CA GLU A 359 -1.84 -0.74 -6.77
C GLU A 359 -3.13 -0.06 -7.28
N GLU A 360 -3.54 -0.28 -8.54
CA GLU A 360 -4.83 0.23 -9.06
C GLU A 360 -6.05 -0.44 -8.39
N LEU A 361 -5.91 -1.67 -7.87
CA LEU A 361 -6.98 -2.37 -7.16
C LEU A 361 -7.25 -1.78 -5.76
N GLU A 362 -6.33 -0.97 -5.24
CA GLU A 362 -6.53 -0.25 -3.97
C GLU A 362 -7.57 0.86 -4.08
N GLU A 363 -7.81 1.39 -5.29
CA GLU A 363 -8.66 2.56 -5.48
C GLU A 363 -10.16 2.21 -5.45
N LEU A 364 -10.88 2.91 -4.57
CA LEU A 364 -12.33 2.88 -4.40
C LEU A 364 -13.03 3.59 -5.56
N GLY A 365 -13.22 2.85 -6.66
CA GLY A 365 -13.83 3.37 -7.86
C GLY A 365 -12.88 4.29 -8.63
N SER A 366 -12.68 4.03 -9.92
CA SER A 366 -11.77 4.86 -10.69
C SER A 366 -12.45 6.12 -11.20
N HIS A 367 -12.46 7.16 -10.35
CA HIS A 367 -12.79 8.51 -10.81
C HIS A 367 -11.72 9.05 -11.79
N VAL A 368 -10.50 8.50 -11.75
CA VAL A 368 -9.36 9.00 -12.53
C VAL A 368 -9.54 8.78 -14.04
N TYR A 369 -10.36 7.81 -14.45
CA TYR A 369 -10.57 7.48 -15.86
C TYR A 369 -11.96 7.86 -16.39
N GLY A 370 -12.83 8.43 -15.55
CA GLY A 370 -14.09 9.06 -15.96
C GLY A 370 -13.82 10.52 -16.34
N SER A 371 -13.99 10.84 -17.61
CA SER A 371 -13.82 12.16 -18.22
C SER A 371 -14.30 13.33 -17.33
N SER A 372 -13.39 13.97 -16.59
CA SER A 372 -13.71 15.16 -15.78
C SER A 372 -13.69 16.47 -16.57
N ASP A 373 -13.69 16.42 -17.91
CA ASP A 373 -13.60 17.62 -18.77
C ASP A 373 -14.91 17.93 -19.51
N SER A 374 -15.99 17.17 -19.29
CA SER A 374 -17.33 17.61 -19.70
C SER A 374 -17.97 18.35 -18.52
N ASP A 375 -17.39 19.50 -18.21
CA ASP A 375 -17.84 20.54 -17.27
C ASP A 375 -19.07 21.29 -17.83
N ASP A 376 -19.99 20.57 -18.47
CA ASP A 376 -21.29 21.12 -18.83
C ASP A 376 -22.20 20.89 -17.61
N GLY A 377 -22.05 21.75 -16.59
CA GLY A 377 -22.66 21.72 -15.25
C GLY A 377 -24.19 21.66 -15.19
N LYS A 378 -24.82 20.69 -15.86
CA LYS A 378 -26.22 20.34 -15.68
C LYS A 378 -26.29 19.01 -14.94
N GLY A 379 -26.62 19.09 -13.65
CA GLY A 379 -26.75 18.00 -12.68
C GLY A 379 -27.70 16.88 -13.10
N SER A 380 -27.25 16.05 -14.02
CA SER A 380 -27.88 14.77 -14.31
C SER A 380 -27.31 13.76 -13.32
N ASP A 381 -28.07 13.43 -12.28
CA ASP A 381 -27.85 12.33 -11.31
C ASP A 381 -27.84 10.92 -11.96
N SER A 382 -27.52 10.87 -13.26
CA SER A 382 -27.42 9.64 -14.01
C SER A 382 -26.27 8.81 -13.45
N ALA A 383 -26.61 7.63 -12.88
CA ALA A 383 -25.66 6.66 -12.34
C ALA A 383 -24.57 6.32 -13.37
N SER A 384 -23.45 7.02 -13.28
CA SER A 384 -22.30 6.83 -14.17
C SER A 384 -21.67 5.47 -13.88
N LEU A 385 -21.36 4.74 -14.95
CA LEU A 385 -20.80 3.40 -14.85
C LEU A 385 -19.45 3.46 -14.12
N VAL A 386 -19.41 2.84 -12.94
CA VAL A 386 -18.27 2.90 -12.02
C VAL A 386 -17.07 2.20 -12.65
N GLY A 387 -16.14 3.00 -13.18
CA GLY A 387 -14.82 2.51 -13.58
C GLY A 387 -14.18 1.69 -12.45
N TRP A 388 -13.48 0.61 -12.80
CA TRP A 388 -12.84 -0.24 -11.80
C TRP A 388 -11.32 -0.04 -11.79
N VAL A 389 -10.63 -0.58 -12.80
CA VAL A 389 -9.17 -0.42 -13.01
C VAL A 389 -8.91 0.07 -14.43
N SER A 390 -7.67 0.47 -14.74
CA SER A 390 -7.31 0.75 -16.13
C SER A 390 -7.46 -0.50 -16.99
N GLU A 391 -7.75 -0.29 -18.28
CA GLU A 391 -7.84 -1.40 -19.25
C GLU A 391 -6.50 -2.16 -19.39
N SER A 392 -5.37 -1.51 -19.12
CA SER A 392 -4.04 -2.15 -19.09
C SER A 392 -3.87 -3.06 -17.89
N ALA A 393 -4.32 -2.63 -16.70
CA ALA A 393 -4.33 -3.48 -15.50
C ALA A 393 -5.26 -4.68 -15.69
N LEU A 394 -6.48 -4.47 -16.21
CA LEU A 394 -7.42 -5.57 -16.48
C LEU A 394 -6.84 -6.60 -17.46
N LYS A 395 -6.16 -6.13 -18.52
CA LYS A 395 -5.44 -7.02 -19.45
C LYS A 395 -4.37 -7.85 -18.74
N ALA A 396 -3.57 -7.23 -17.88
CA ALA A 396 -2.53 -7.92 -17.12
C ALA A 396 -3.13 -8.99 -16.21
N ILE A 397 -4.26 -8.68 -15.54
CA ILE A 397 -5.01 -9.62 -14.71
C ILE A 397 -5.47 -10.83 -15.53
N PHE A 398 -6.14 -10.62 -16.68
CA PHE A 398 -6.57 -11.73 -17.53
C PHE A 398 -5.42 -12.60 -18.02
N VAL A 399 -4.33 -11.98 -18.48
CA VAL A 399 -3.15 -12.72 -18.93
C VAL A 399 -2.53 -13.52 -17.79
N GLY A 400 -2.42 -12.94 -16.59
CA GLY A 400 -1.84 -13.59 -15.42
C GLY A 400 -2.67 -14.80 -14.97
N LEU A 401 -3.98 -14.62 -14.81
CA LEU A 401 -4.89 -15.70 -14.39
C LEU A 401 -4.95 -16.85 -15.40
N LEU A 402 -5.09 -16.53 -16.70
CA LEU A 402 -5.08 -17.55 -17.74
C LEU A 402 -3.73 -18.27 -17.84
N THR A 403 -2.62 -17.56 -17.56
CA THR A 403 -1.29 -18.18 -17.52
C THR A 403 -1.21 -19.20 -16.39
N LEU A 404 -1.73 -18.85 -15.21
CA LEU A 404 -1.81 -19.76 -14.06
C LEU A 404 -2.63 -21.01 -14.39
N LEU A 405 -3.82 -20.84 -14.98
CA LEU A 405 -4.68 -21.94 -15.44
C LEU A 405 -4.03 -22.80 -16.54
N SER A 406 -3.22 -22.19 -17.41
CA SER A 406 -2.52 -22.92 -18.49
C SER A 406 -1.33 -23.76 -18.02
N LYS A 407 -0.73 -23.39 -16.87
CA LYS A 407 0.41 -24.09 -16.27
C LYS A 407 -0.02 -25.22 -15.33
N ASP A 408 -1.32 -25.33 -15.04
CA ASP A 408 -1.84 -26.35 -14.15
C ASP A 408 -1.72 -27.75 -14.81
N PRO A 409 -1.01 -28.70 -14.19
CA PRO A 409 -0.73 -30.01 -14.82
C PRO A 409 -1.99 -30.83 -15.09
N ASP A 410 -3.07 -30.57 -14.33
CA ASP A 410 -4.34 -31.29 -14.45
C ASP A 410 -5.26 -30.68 -15.53
N SER A 411 -4.86 -29.55 -16.13
CA SER A 411 -5.65 -28.81 -17.09
C SER A 411 -5.63 -29.46 -18.48
N LYS A 412 -6.80 -29.96 -18.91
CA LYS A 412 -7.02 -30.46 -20.29
C LYS A 412 -7.10 -29.33 -21.32
N ASP A 413 -7.34 -28.10 -20.85
CA ASP A 413 -7.67 -26.94 -21.68
C ASP A 413 -6.47 -25.99 -21.91
N ALA A 414 -5.26 -26.40 -21.53
CA ALA A 414 -4.04 -25.57 -21.59
C ALA A 414 -3.78 -24.91 -22.97
N SER A 415 -4.08 -25.62 -24.05
CA SER A 415 -3.92 -25.07 -25.41
C SER A 415 -4.95 -23.97 -25.74
N ALA A 416 -6.17 -24.08 -25.22
CA ALA A 416 -7.21 -23.07 -25.37
C ALA A 416 -6.85 -21.81 -24.57
N TYR A 417 -6.36 -21.96 -23.34
CA TYR A 417 -5.84 -20.85 -22.53
C TYR A 417 -4.70 -20.12 -23.23
N THR A 418 -3.73 -20.84 -23.78
CA THR A 418 -2.60 -20.24 -24.51
C THR A 418 -3.07 -19.41 -25.70
N LYS A 419 -4.06 -19.90 -26.47
CA LYS A 419 -4.66 -19.16 -27.59
C LYS A 419 -5.40 -17.91 -27.10
N ALA A 420 -6.17 -18.00 -26.02
CA ALA A 420 -6.85 -16.85 -25.42
C ALA A 420 -5.85 -15.78 -24.93
N ILE A 421 -4.75 -16.19 -24.27
CA ILE A 421 -3.66 -15.30 -23.86
C ILE A 421 -3.06 -14.56 -25.05
N GLN A 422 -2.76 -15.25 -26.16
CA GLN A 422 -2.23 -14.61 -27.37
C GLN A 422 -3.24 -13.61 -27.97
N SER A 423 -4.52 -13.99 -28.03
CA SER A 423 -5.59 -13.12 -28.52
C SER A 423 -5.72 -11.85 -27.66
N ILE A 424 -5.77 -11.98 -26.33
CA ILE A 424 -5.82 -10.87 -25.38
C ILE A 424 -4.55 -10.00 -25.46
N LYS A 425 -3.37 -10.59 -25.67
CA LYS A 425 -2.14 -9.81 -25.90
C LYS A 425 -2.25 -8.98 -27.18
N SER A 426 -2.79 -9.55 -28.25
CA SER A 426 -2.95 -8.89 -29.56
C SER A 426 -4.10 -7.87 -29.62
N SER A 427 -5.06 -7.92 -28.69
CA SER A 427 -6.23 -7.05 -28.67
C SER A 427 -5.89 -5.56 -28.44
N GLY A 428 -4.67 -5.27 -27.98
CA GLY A 428 -4.27 -3.95 -27.53
C GLY A 428 -4.91 -3.64 -26.17
N VAL A 429 -5.47 -2.45 -26.04
CA VAL A 429 -6.19 -1.98 -24.85
C VAL A 429 -7.66 -1.76 -25.26
N ASN A 430 -8.34 -2.84 -25.64
CA ASN A 430 -9.70 -2.78 -26.18
C ASN A 430 -10.56 -3.85 -25.49
N LEU A 431 -11.53 -3.40 -24.68
CA LEU A 431 -12.37 -4.27 -23.86
C LEU A 431 -13.18 -5.27 -24.67
N ASN A 432 -13.79 -4.83 -25.78
CA ASN A 432 -14.60 -5.69 -26.64
C ASN A 432 -13.79 -6.81 -27.29
N LYS A 433 -12.55 -6.53 -27.72
CA LYS A 433 -11.65 -7.57 -28.25
C LYS A 433 -11.16 -8.53 -27.18
N MET A 434 -10.92 -8.05 -25.95
CA MET A 434 -10.60 -8.94 -24.82
C MET A 434 -11.77 -9.85 -24.48
N TRP A 435 -12.99 -9.31 -24.41
CA TRP A 435 -14.20 -10.10 -24.19
C TRP A 435 -14.42 -11.12 -25.31
N ALA A 436 -14.28 -10.75 -26.58
CA ALA A 436 -14.41 -11.69 -27.69
C ALA A 436 -13.44 -12.89 -27.57
N ALA A 437 -12.22 -12.65 -27.09
CA ALA A 437 -11.26 -13.72 -26.82
C ALA A 437 -11.71 -14.65 -25.67
N LEU A 438 -12.28 -14.09 -24.60
CA LEU A 438 -12.80 -14.83 -23.45
C LEU A 438 -14.10 -15.59 -23.78
N ALA A 439 -15.00 -15.00 -24.58
CA ALA A 439 -16.19 -15.67 -25.07
C ALA A 439 -15.84 -16.88 -25.96
N SER A 440 -14.84 -16.73 -26.84
CA SER A 440 -14.34 -17.87 -27.63
C SER A 440 -13.62 -18.92 -26.77
N LEU A 441 -13.05 -18.52 -25.63
CA LEU A 441 -12.49 -19.45 -24.65
C LEU A 441 -13.60 -20.24 -23.95
N ARG A 442 -14.68 -19.56 -23.54
CA ARG A 442 -15.86 -20.19 -22.93
C ARG A 442 -16.44 -21.30 -23.80
N GLU A 443 -16.50 -21.11 -25.12
CA GLU A 443 -16.99 -22.13 -26.06
C GLU A 443 -16.07 -23.36 -26.20
N LYS A 444 -14.78 -23.22 -25.86
CA LYS A 444 -13.74 -24.23 -26.08
C LYS A 444 -13.30 -24.96 -24.81
N THR A 445 -13.79 -24.53 -23.66
CA THR A 445 -13.35 -25.00 -22.34
C THR A 445 -14.55 -25.31 -21.47
N SER A 446 -14.30 -25.94 -20.33
CA SER A 446 -15.31 -26.18 -19.30
C SER A 446 -15.60 -24.95 -18.42
N LEU A 447 -14.95 -23.81 -18.67
CA LEU A 447 -15.13 -22.59 -17.87
C LEU A 447 -16.53 -21.99 -18.08
N ALA A 448 -17.30 -21.85 -17.02
CA ALA A 448 -18.62 -21.24 -17.03
C ALA A 448 -18.55 -19.70 -16.93
N LEU A 449 -17.78 -19.05 -17.81
CA LEU A 449 -17.57 -17.60 -17.71
C LEU A 449 -18.90 -16.83 -17.85
N PRO A 450 -19.28 -16.01 -16.85
CA PRO A 450 -20.49 -15.21 -16.92
C PRO A 450 -20.40 -14.16 -18.02
N ASP A 451 -21.54 -13.70 -18.52
CA ASP A 451 -21.56 -12.54 -19.42
C ASP A 451 -21.19 -11.26 -18.65
N PRO A 452 -20.54 -10.26 -19.30
CA PRO A 452 -20.26 -8.97 -18.70
C PRO A 452 -21.55 -8.32 -18.20
N LEU A 453 -21.47 -7.59 -17.09
CA LEU A 453 -22.61 -6.82 -16.59
C LEU A 453 -23.14 -5.89 -17.68
N PRO A 454 -24.46 -5.64 -17.74
CA PRO A 454 -25.01 -4.71 -18.71
C PRO A 454 -24.40 -3.31 -18.53
N PRO A 455 -24.19 -2.56 -19.62
CA PRO A 455 -23.77 -1.18 -19.51
C PRO A 455 -24.85 -0.37 -18.78
N ALA A 456 -24.45 0.67 -18.04
CA ALA A 456 -25.41 1.56 -17.38
C ALA A 456 -26.37 2.14 -18.44
N ALA A 457 -27.65 2.32 -18.09
CA ALA A 457 -28.69 2.77 -19.02
C ALA A 457 -28.30 4.07 -19.77
N ASN A 458 -27.47 4.89 -19.15
CA ASN A 458 -27.09 6.22 -19.62
C ASN A 458 -25.70 6.26 -20.27
N SER A 459 -25.01 5.12 -20.41
CA SER A 459 -23.69 5.10 -21.04
C SER A 459 -23.84 5.39 -22.53
N SER A 460 -23.58 6.63 -22.92
CA SER A 460 -23.55 7.03 -24.32
C SER A 460 -22.45 6.25 -25.04
N ARG A 461 -22.84 5.44 -26.01
CA ARG A 461 -21.89 4.73 -26.86
C ARG A 461 -21.28 5.76 -27.81
N HIS A 462 -20.08 6.24 -27.51
CA HIS A 462 -19.25 6.89 -28.51
C HIS A 462 -18.80 5.83 -29.53
N SER A 463 -19.69 5.54 -30.47
CA SER A 463 -19.41 4.66 -31.60
C SER A 463 -18.37 5.33 -32.48
N THR A 464 -17.10 5.00 -32.25
CA THR A 464 -16.05 5.37 -33.21
C THR A 464 -16.39 4.72 -34.55
N ARG A 465 -16.34 5.52 -35.63
CA ARG A 465 -16.81 5.24 -37.01
C ARG A 465 -16.27 3.95 -37.69
N SER A 466 -15.49 3.15 -36.98
CA SER A 466 -14.78 1.97 -37.46
C SER A 466 -15.34 0.63 -36.93
N ALA A 467 -16.45 0.61 -36.19
CA ALA A 467 -17.20 -0.62 -35.93
C ALA A 467 -18.03 -0.97 -37.19
N PRO A 468 -17.58 -1.91 -38.05
CA PRO A 468 -18.28 -2.21 -39.29
C PRO A 468 -19.52 -3.06 -38.96
N LYS A 469 -20.64 -2.70 -39.59
CA LYS A 469 -21.87 -3.44 -40.00
C LYS A 469 -22.05 -4.96 -39.79
N ALA A 470 -21.28 -5.65 -38.95
CA ALA A 470 -21.50 -7.04 -38.54
C ALA A 470 -22.56 -7.11 -37.43
N GLN A 471 -23.71 -6.45 -37.64
CA GLN A 471 -24.93 -6.76 -36.92
C GLN A 471 -25.57 -7.91 -37.68
N ASP A 472 -25.09 -9.12 -37.44
CA ASP A 472 -25.96 -10.27 -37.58
C ASP A 472 -26.91 -10.21 -36.38
N PRO A 473 -28.22 -9.93 -36.57
CA PRO A 473 -29.17 -9.79 -35.46
C PRO A 473 -29.31 -11.08 -34.63
N SER A 474 -28.80 -12.22 -35.13
CA SER A 474 -28.78 -13.48 -34.40
C SER A 474 -27.67 -13.59 -33.35
N CYS A 475 -26.62 -12.77 -33.44
CA CYS A 475 -25.48 -12.83 -32.52
C CYS A 475 -25.56 -11.67 -31.51
N SER A 476 -26.06 -11.96 -30.31
CA SER A 476 -26.14 -11.00 -29.21
C SER A 476 -24.74 -10.63 -28.70
N PHE A 477 -24.02 -9.79 -29.44
CA PHE A 477 -22.69 -9.34 -29.04
C PHE A 477 -22.81 -8.37 -27.86
N VAL A 478 -22.44 -8.85 -26.66
CA VAL A 478 -22.37 -8.02 -25.46
C VAL A 478 -21.27 -6.98 -25.64
N THR A 479 -21.66 -5.71 -25.69
CA THR A 479 -20.72 -4.58 -25.80
C THR A 479 -20.22 -4.18 -24.42
N VAL A 480 -18.90 -4.22 -24.23
CA VAL A 480 -18.22 -3.81 -23.00
C VAL A 480 -17.73 -2.37 -23.15
N VAL A 481 -18.22 -1.50 -22.28
CA VAL A 481 -17.97 -0.04 -22.23
C VAL A 481 -17.00 0.33 -21.11
N SER A 482 -17.00 -0.40 -19.98
CA SER A 482 -16.12 -0.16 -18.84
C SER A 482 -15.51 -1.46 -18.31
N THR A 483 -14.32 -1.34 -17.71
CA THR A 483 -13.65 -2.44 -16.99
C THR A 483 -14.50 -3.01 -15.86
N GLY A 484 -15.37 -2.20 -15.24
CA GLY A 484 -16.27 -2.63 -14.18
C GLY A 484 -17.28 -3.70 -14.61
N GLN A 485 -17.63 -3.78 -15.90
CA GLN A 485 -18.56 -4.80 -16.41
C GLN A 485 -17.95 -6.21 -16.42
N LEU A 486 -16.62 -6.30 -16.41
CA LEU A 486 -15.87 -7.56 -16.47
C LEU A 486 -15.51 -8.10 -15.08
N VAL A 487 -15.98 -7.47 -13.99
CA VAL A 487 -15.76 -7.95 -12.61
C VAL A 487 -16.24 -9.39 -12.41
N PRO A 488 -17.46 -9.80 -12.80
CA PRO A 488 -17.90 -11.20 -12.65
C PRO A 488 -17.04 -12.20 -13.44
N VAL A 489 -16.51 -11.77 -14.59
CA VAL A 489 -15.65 -12.62 -15.42
C VAL A 489 -14.29 -12.85 -14.74
N VAL A 490 -13.75 -11.82 -14.09
CA VAL A 490 -12.53 -11.96 -13.30
C VAL A 490 -12.78 -12.86 -12.10
N ASP A 491 -13.87 -12.64 -11.36
CA ASP A 491 -14.27 -13.44 -10.19
C ASP A 491 -14.34 -14.94 -10.52
N GLU A 492 -14.99 -15.32 -11.61
CA GLU A 492 -15.06 -16.72 -12.06
C GLU A 492 -13.68 -17.30 -12.40
N LEU A 493 -12.81 -16.51 -13.06
CA LEU A 493 -11.44 -16.94 -13.33
C LEU A 493 -10.63 -17.14 -12.04
N LEU A 494 -10.91 -16.37 -10.99
CA LEU A 494 -10.28 -16.56 -9.67
C LEU A 494 -10.72 -17.85 -9.01
N GLU A 495 -12.01 -18.17 -9.06
CA GLU A 495 -12.54 -19.43 -8.50
C GLU A 495 -11.89 -20.65 -9.16
N HIS A 496 -11.69 -20.61 -10.48
CA HIS A 496 -10.92 -21.64 -11.18
C HIS A 496 -9.43 -21.60 -10.83
N ALA A 497 -8.83 -20.41 -10.69
CA ALA A 497 -7.43 -20.29 -10.30
C ALA A 497 -7.17 -20.89 -8.91
N LEU A 498 -8.07 -20.70 -7.94
CA LEU A 498 -8.00 -21.29 -6.60
C LEU A 498 -7.90 -22.82 -6.61
N GLN A 499 -8.36 -23.47 -7.68
CA GLN A 499 -8.31 -24.91 -7.85
C GLN A 499 -7.01 -25.40 -8.52
N THR A 500 -6.09 -24.52 -8.89
CA THR A 500 -4.81 -24.92 -9.50
C THR A 500 -3.84 -25.48 -8.46
N LYS A 501 -2.96 -26.41 -8.89
CA LYS A 501 -1.91 -26.95 -8.02
C LYS A 501 -0.96 -25.86 -7.51
N ALA A 502 -0.62 -24.89 -8.37
CA ALA A 502 0.29 -23.80 -8.01
C ALA A 502 -0.19 -22.99 -6.79
N ILE A 503 -1.50 -22.74 -6.69
CA ILE A 503 -2.08 -22.04 -5.53
C ILE A 503 -2.12 -22.94 -4.29
N ARG A 504 -2.42 -24.24 -4.43
CA ARG A 504 -2.33 -25.20 -3.31
C ARG A 504 -0.92 -25.26 -2.72
N ASP A 505 0.09 -25.41 -3.58
CA ASP A 505 1.49 -25.43 -3.18
C ASP A 505 1.90 -24.09 -2.51
N ASP A 506 1.31 -22.96 -2.94
CA ASP A 506 1.51 -21.65 -2.32
C ASP A 506 0.90 -21.54 -0.91
N PHE A 507 -0.27 -22.14 -0.67
CA PHE A 507 -0.82 -22.23 0.69
C PHE A 507 0.11 -23.00 1.63
N GLU A 508 0.70 -24.11 1.19
CA GLU A 508 1.65 -24.89 2.00
C GLU A 508 2.94 -24.11 2.27
N ARG A 509 3.46 -23.42 1.26
CA ARG A 509 4.59 -22.50 1.40
C ARG A 509 4.28 -21.35 2.37
N ALA A 510 3.08 -20.78 2.32
CA ALA A 510 2.66 -19.69 3.19
C ALA A 510 2.67 -20.09 4.68
N VAL A 511 2.31 -21.33 5.02
CA VAL A 511 2.41 -21.82 6.40
C VAL A 511 3.87 -21.85 6.88
N THR A 512 4.80 -22.20 6.00
CA THR A 512 6.24 -22.19 6.33
C THR A 512 6.75 -20.76 6.46
N GLN A 513 6.38 -19.89 5.52
CA GLN A 513 6.73 -18.47 5.53
C GLN A 513 6.21 -17.77 6.80
N GLU A 514 4.98 -18.06 7.24
CA GLU A 514 4.42 -17.50 8.48
C GLU A 514 5.27 -17.87 9.70
N LYS A 515 5.72 -19.13 9.79
CA LYS A 515 6.61 -19.59 10.88
C LYS A 515 7.97 -18.90 10.84
N ASP A 516 8.50 -18.65 9.66
CA ASP A 516 9.79 -17.97 9.48
C ASP A 516 9.69 -16.48 9.84
N LEU A 517 8.61 -15.80 9.42
CA LEU A 517 8.31 -14.42 9.82
C LEU A 517 8.14 -14.31 11.35
N ALA A 518 7.44 -15.27 11.97
CA ALA A 518 7.28 -15.32 13.42
C ALA A 518 8.61 -15.62 14.16
N ARG A 519 9.53 -16.38 13.54
CA ARG A 519 10.88 -16.59 14.08
C ARG A 519 11.70 -15.30 14.01
N ALA A 520 11.73 -14.65 12.85
CA ALA A 520 12.43 -13.38 12.65
C ALA A 520 11.95 -12.29 13.62
N ALA A 521 10.63 -12.17 13.83
CA ALA A 521 10.07 -11.24 14.81
C ALA A 521 10.51 -11.54 16.25
N ARG A 522 10.60 -12.83 16.64
CA ARG A 522 11.12 -13.26 17.94
C ARG A 522 12.61 -12.95 18.11
N GLU A 523 13.41 -13.13 17.07
CA GLU A 523 14.83 -12.80 17.07
C GLU A 523 15.05 -11.29 17.26
N LEU A 524 14.35 -10.44 16.49
CA LEU A 524 14.40 -8.99 16.68
C LEU A 524 13.91 -8.55 18.06
N THR A 525 12.89 -9.22 18.59
CA THR A 525 12.42 -8.98 19.96
C THR A 525 13.49 -9.33 20.99
N ALA A 526 14.20 -10.45 20.80
CA ALA A 526 15.29 -10.86 21.67
C ALA A 526 16.48 -9.88 21.61
N GLU A 527 16.84 -9.41 20.42
CA GLU A 527 17.87 -8.38 20.21
C GLU A 527 17.49 -7.05 20.90
N GLU A 528 16.24 -6.61 20.76
CA GLU A 528 15.73 -5.41 21.40
C GLU A 528 15.74 -5.54 22.93
N ASN A 529 15.37 -6.71 23.46
CA ASN A 529 15.45 -7.01 24.88
C ASN A 529 16.91 -7.03 25.39
N ALA A 530 17.85 -7.54 24.59
CA ALA A 530 19.27 -7.51 24.91
C ALA A 530 19.81 -6.07 24.94
N ARG A 531 19.42 -5.24 23.96
CA ARG A 531 19.71 -3.80 23.94
C ARG A 531 19.13 -3.08 25.16
N TRP A 532 17.92 -3.43 25.59
CA TRP A 532 17.32 -2.84 26.79
C TRP A 532 18.07 -3.22 28.06
N LYS A 533 18.54 -4.47 28.19
CA LYS A 533 19.37 -4.90 29.31
C LYS A 533 20.68 -4.10 29.40
N THR A 534 21.38 -3.89 28.28
CA THR A 534 22.62 -3.08 28.30
C THR A 534 22.38 -1.63 28.71
N VAL A 535 21.24 -1.05 28.35
CA VAL A 535 20.83 0.30 28.81
C VAL A 535 20.53 0.32 30.31
N LEU A 536 19.97 -0.75 30.86
CA LEU A 536 19.72 -0.88 32.31
C LEU A 536 21.01 -1.07 33.11
N ASP A 537 21.98 -1.79 32.56
CA ASP A 537 23.27 -2.07 33.21
C ASP A 537 24.23 -0.86 33.18
N ALA A 538 23.93 0.17 32.39
CA ALA A 538 24.69 1.41 32.35
C ALA A 538 24.59 2.17 33.69
N LYS A 539 25.72 2.26 34.40
CA LYS A 539 25.80 2.80 35.77
C LYS A 539 25.40 4.28 35.89
N ASP A 540 25.49 5.06 34.81
CA ASP A 540 25.31 6.51 34.82
C ASP A 540 23.96 6.99 34.26
N ILE A 541 22.95 6.11 34.11
CA ILE A 541 21.65 6.53 33.57
C ILE A 541 20.81 7.28 34.60
N THR A 542 20.42 8.52 34.29
CA THR A 542 19.53 9.28 35.17
C THR A 542 18.14 8.65 35.20
N ALA A 543 17.34 8.90 36.25
CA ALA A 543 15.99 8.38 36.36
C ALA A 543 15.07 8.84 35.20
N ALA A 544 15.29 10.06 34.70
CA ALA A 544 14.56 10.61 33.55
C ALA A 544 14.94 9.88 32.25
N ASP A 545 16.23 9.62 32.04
CA ASP A 545 16.71 8.87 30.88
C ASP A 545 16.22 7.42 30.91
N ARG A 546 16.20 6.78 32.09
CA ARG A 546 15.66 5.42 32.26
C ARG A 546 14.18 5.34 31.91
N LYS A 547 13.37 6.33 32.30
CA LYS A 547 11.94 6.38 31.92
C LYS A 547 11.79 6.53 30.40
N THR A 548 12.55 7.42 29.80
CA THR A 548 12.54 7.67 28.34
C THR A 548 12.98 6.43 27.56
N ALA A 549 14.04 5.77 28.01
CA ALA A 549 14.53 4.54 27.40
C ALA A 549 13.53 3.38 27.57
N ARG A 550 12.84 3.27 28.72
CA ARG A 550 11.75 2.29 28.90
C ARG A 550 10.60 2.53 27.94
N THR A 551 10.21 3.79 27.72
CA THR A 551 9.16 4.12 26.74
C THR A 551 9.61 3.83 25.31
N ALA A 552 10.87 4.09 24.98
CA ALA A 552 11.44 3.77 23.67
C ALA A 552 11.52 2.26 23.43
N HIS A 553 11.91 1.49 24.43
CA HIS A 553 11.94 0.03 24.38
C HIS A 553 10.55 -0.56 24.16
N LYS A 554 9.54 -0.13 24.94
CA LYS A 554 8.15 -0.57 24.73
C LYS A 554 7.64 -0.23 23.32
N ALA A 555 7.98 0.95 22.81
CA ALA A 555 7.63 1.35 21.45
C ALA A 555 8.34 0.49 20.39
N ALA A 556 9.61 0.12 20.60
CA ALA A 556 10.35 -0.76 19.70
C ALA A 556 9.76 -2.18 19.65
N LEU A 557 9.36 -2.73 20.80
CA LEU A 557 8.68 -4.03 20.86
C LEU A 557 7.33 -4.00 20.13
N ALA A 558 6.52 -2.96 20.37
CA ALA A 558 5.27 -2.79 19.65
C ALA A 558 5.48 -2.62 18.13
N ASP A 559 6.51 -1.88 17.73
CA ASP A 559 6.90 -1.73 16.32
C ASP A 559 7.21 -3.10 15.68
N ILE A 560 7.98 -3.97 16.34
CA ILE A 560 8.29 -5.33 15.84
C ILE A 560 7.01 -6.16 15.69
N GLU A 561 6.11 -6.09 16.67
CA GLU A 561 4.83 -6.80 16.63
C GLU A 561 3.95 -6.33 15.45
N TYR A 562 3.82 -5.01 15.23
CA TYR A 562 3.05 -4.49 14.11
C TYR A 562 3.65 -4.86 12.76
N VAL A 563 4.98 -4.83 12.65
CA VAL A 563 5.70 -5.27 11.44
C VAL A 563 5.42 -6.73 11.14
N GLN A 564 5.50 -7.61 12.16
CA GLN A 564 5.12 -9.01 12.03
C GLN A 564 3.69 -9.17 11.54
N ARG A 565 2.72 -8.43 12.11
CA ARG A 565 1.32 -8.49 11.68
C ARG A 565 1.15 -8.05 10.22
N VAL A 566 1.81 -6.98 9.79
CA VAL A 566 1.75 -6.51 8.39
C VAL A 566 2.35 -7.55 7.45
N ALA A 567 3.51 -8.11 7.78
CA ALA A 567 4.16 -9.15 6.96
C ALA A 567 3.31 -10.43 6.88
N ALA A 568 2.77 -10.90 8.01
CA ALA A 568 1.97 -12.11 8.09
C ALA A 568 0.69 -12.06 7.25
N THR A 569 0.21 -10.86 6.87
CA THR A 569 -0.97 -10.72 6.00
C THR A 569 -0.80 -11.39 4.62
N GLU A 570 0.43 -11.59 4.14
CA GLU A 570 0.73 -12.33 2.91
C GLU A 570 0.39 -13.83 3.03
N CYS A 571 0.44 -14.37 4.25
CA CYS A 571 0.22 -15.78 4.52
C CYS A 571 -1.26 -16.12 4.74
N VAL A 572 -2.15 -15.13 4.79
CA VAL A 572 -3.54 -15.33 5.22
C VAL A 572 -4.36 -16.06 4.16
N PRO A 573 -5.01 -17.18 4.50
CA PRO A 573 -5.58 -18.07 3.51
C PRO A 573 -6.78 -17.48 2.77
N ARG A 574 -7.62 -16.71 3.47
CA ARG A 574 -8.86 -16.15 2.93
C ARG A 574 -9.15 -14.79 3.55
N PHE A 575 -9.62 -13.88 2.71
CA PHE A 575 -10.24 -12.65 3.16
C PHE A 575 -11.61 -12.92 3.76
N GLY A 576 -11.99 -12.14 4.77
CA GLY A 576 -13.31 -12.17 5.37
C GLY A 576 -13.58 -10.89 6.15
N PRO A 577 -14.84 -10.64 6.52
CA PRO A 577 -15.17 -9.54 7.40
C PRO A 577 -14.49 -9.72 8.76
N LEU A 578 -14.13 -8.60 9.39
CA LEU A 578 -13.63 -8.57 10.75
C LEU A 578 -14.69 -9.12 11.74
N GLY A 579 -15.96 -8.82 11.47
CA GLY A 579 -17.09 -9.34 12.24
C GLY A 579 -18.40 -8.66 11.84
N ARG A 580 -19.46 -9.02 12.56
CA ARG A 580 -20.78 -8.41 12.47
C ARG A 580 -21.23 -7.98 13.85
N ASP A 581 -21.97 -6.87 13.93
CA ASP A 581 -22.57 -6.46 15.19
C ASP A 581 -24.04 -6.87 15.32
N ALA A 582 -24.65 -6.55 16.46
CA ALA A 582 -26.04 -6.92 16.77
C ALA A 582 -27.08 -6.29 15.82
N ASP A 583 -26.72 -5.19 15.14
CA ASP A 583 -27.60 -4.50 14.19
C ASP A 583 -27.38 -5.01 12.75
N GLY A 584 -26.57 -6.06 12.57
CA GLY A 584 -26.27 -6.67 11.27
C GLY A 584 -25.22 -5.92 10.45
N ARG A 585 -24.57 -4.89 10.99
CA ARG A 585 -23.50 -4.17 10.27
C ARG A 585 -22.29 -5.08 10.12
N VAL A 586 -21.71 -5.08 8.92
CA VAL A 586 -20.55 -5.92 8.59
C VAL A 586 -19.30 -5.04 8.49
N TYR A 587 -18.27 -5.40 9.24
CA TYR A 587 -17.02 -4.64 9.35
C TYR A 587 -15.93 -5.30 8.52
N TYR A 588 -15.20 -4.54 7.73
CA TYR A 588 -14.15 -5.02 6.84
C TYR A 588 -12.84 -4.26 7.08
N THR A 589 -11.78 -5.02 7.36
CA THR A 589 -10.40 -4.53 7.41
C THR A 589 -9.60 -5.25 6.33
N LEU A 590 -9.11 -4.50 5.36
CA LEU A 590 -8.42 -5.05 4.20
C LEU A 590 -6.92 -5.16 4.47
N THR A 591 -6.27 -6.10 3.79
CA THR A 591 -4.82 -6.31 3.96
C THR A 591 -4.05 -5.07 3.51
N PRO A 592 -2.91 -4.72 4.15
CA PRO A 592 -2.04 -3.63 3.70
C PRO A 592 -1.56 -3.86 2.26
N GLY A 593 -1.25 -2.79 1.53
CA GLY A 593 -0.83 -2.89 0.13
C GLY A 593 0.53 -3.61 -0.03
N VAL A 594 0.85 -4.07 -1.24
CA VAL A 594 2.12 -4.78 -1.56
C VAL A 594 3.35 -4.03 -1.04
N ALA A 595 3.36 -2.71 -1.22
CA ALA A 595 4.43 -1.82 -0.76
C ALA A 595 4.71 -1.92 0.74
N GLU A 596 3.65 -2.05 1.54
CA GLU A 596 3.74 -2.06 2.99
C GLU A 596 4.20 -3.43 3.48
N ARG A 597 3.71 -4.50 2.85
CA ARG A 597 4.10 -5.87 3.18
C ARG A 597 5.55 -6.16 2.86
N GLU A 598 6.02 -5.81 1.66
CA GLU A 598 7.44 -5.97 1.29
C GLU A 598 8.35 -5.21 2.26
N ALA A 599 7.99 -3.97 2.60
CA ALA A 599 8.80 -3.16 3.52
C ALA A 599 8.80 -3.74 4.95
N ALA A 600 7.72 -4.40 5.37
CA ALA A 600 7.64 -5.10 6.65
C ALA A 600 8.49 -6.38 6.65
N VAL A 601 8.41 -7.19 5.59
CA VAL A 601 9.25 -8.40 5.42
C VAL A 601 10.73 -8.04 5.46
N ASN A 602 11.16 -7.03 4.69
CA ASN A 602 12.54 -6.58 4.67
C ASN A 602 13.07 -6.18 6.06
N LEU A 603 12.24 -5.56 6.90
CA LEU A 603 12.64 -5.20 8.26
C LEU A 603 12.83 -6.45 9.13
N LEU A 604 11.95 -7.45 9.01
CA LEU A 604 12.07 -8.71 9.75
C LEU A 604 13.31 -9.50 9.34
N GLU A 605 13.67 -9.48 8.05
CA GLU A 605 14.86 -10.12 7.51
C GLU A 605 16.19 -9.42 7.90
N GLY A 606 16.13 -8.41 8.76
CA GLY A 606 17.31 -7.75 9.31
C GLY A 606 17.94 -6.72 8.39
N GLU A 607 17.22 -6.24 7.36
CA GLU A 607 17.68 -5.08 6.59
C GLU A 607 17.80 -3.88 7.53
N LYS A 608 19.05 -3.47 7.81
CA LYS A 608 19.34 -2.39 8.74
C LYS A 608 18.76 -1.07 8.22
N GLY A 609 17.65 -0.65 8.80
CA GLY A 609 17.03 0.62 8.47
C GLY A 609 15.63 0.76 9.03
N ASP A 610 15.09 1.97 8.95
CA ASP A 610 13.66 2.16 9.10
C ASP A 610 12.93 1.59 7.88
N VAL A 611 11.78 0.93 8.12
CA VAL A 611 10.81 0.55 7.08
C VAL A 611 10.51 1.79 6.24
N LYS A 612 10.94 1.78 4.97
CA LYS A 612 10.62 2.82 3.98
C LYS A 612 9.58 2.25 3.05
N PHE A 613 8.37 2.77 3.14
CA PHE A 613 7.30 2.52 2.19
C PHE A 613 7.62 3.33 0.93
N GLY A 614 8.59 2.84 0.15
CA GLY A 614 9.30 3.65 -0.83
C GLY A 614 8.40 4.61 -1.61
N ARG A 615 8.88 5.84 -1.85
CA ARG A 615 8.21 7.02 -2.45
C ARG A 615 7.20 6.84 -3.61
N ARG A 616 7.02 5.66 -4.20
CA ARG A 616 6.06 5.39 -5.27
C ARG A 616 4.67 5.15 -4.68
N ARG A 617 3.75 6.07 -4.99
CA ARG A 617 2.27 5.97 -5.11
C ARG A 617 1.41 5.18 -4.09
N GLY A 618 1.95 4.34 -3.22
CA GLY A 618 1.17 3.44 -2.36
C GLY A 618 0.90 3.95 -0.95
N VAL A 619 1.64 4.96 -0.48
CA VAL A 619 1.40 5.54 0.85
C VAL A 619 0.38 6.66 0.73
N ALA A 620 -0.83 6.41 1.23
CA ALA A 620 -1.88 7.41 1.25
C ALA A 620 -1.48 8.57 2.19
N ASP A 621 -1.32 9.76 1.62
CA ASP A 621 -1.19 10.98 2.42
C ASP A 621 -2.50 11.26 3.19
N GLU A 622 -2.46 12.18 4.14
CA GLU A 622 -3.63 12.49 4.97
C GLU A 622 -4.84 12.94 4.13
N ALA A 623 -4.62 13.70 3.06
CA ALA A 623 -5.68 14.14 2.15
C ALA A 623 -6.27 12.97 1.34
N GLN A 624 -5.47 12.00 0.91
CA GLN A 624 -5.91 10.78 0.26
C GLN A 624 -6.72 9.88 1.21
N ARG A 625 -6.27 9.74 2.47
CA ARG A 625 -7.01 9.00 3.51
C ARG A 625 -8.34 9.66 3.84
N LYS A 626 -8.35 10.99 3.98
CA LYS A 626 -9.58 11.78 4.21
C LYS A 626 -10.59 11.62 3.08
N ARG A 627 -10.12 11.46 1.84
CA ARG A 627 -10.97 11.16 0.67
C ARG A 627 -11.47 9.71 0.61
N MET A 628 -11.00 8.84 1.52
CA MET A 628 -11.40 7.43 1.60
C MET A 628 -11.29 6.70 0.26
N ARG A 629 -10.22 6.97 -0.49
CA ARG A 629 -10.03 6.37 -1.83
C ARG A 629 -9.29 5.05 -1.79
N HIS A 630 -8.60 4.72 -0.71
CA HIS A 630 -7.77 3.52 -0.64
C HIS A 630 -8.34 2.54 0.38
N TRP A 631 -8.73 1.38 -0.12
CA TRP A 631 -9.30 0.27 0.63
C TRP A 631 -8.44 -0.14 1.84
N SER A 632 -7.12 -0.26 1.66
CA SER A 632 -6.18 -0.65 2.72
C SER A 632 -6.00 0.36 3.85
N TRP A 633 -6.50 1.59 3.71
CA TRP A 633 -6.27 2.69 4.68
C TRP A 633 -7.51 3.10 5.45
N LEU A 634 -8.56 2.29 5.41
CA LEU A 634 -9.81 2.56 6.12
C LEU A 634 -10.40 1.28 6.71
N LEU A 635 -11.26 1.44 7.70
CA LEU A 635 -12.23 0.44 8.12
C LEU A 635 -13.51 0.70 7.33
N ALA A 636 -13.94 -0.25 6.50
CA ALA A 636 -15.21 -0.15 5.79
C ALA A 636 -16.31 -0.87 6.57
N VAL A 637 -17.50 -0.28 6.63
CA VAL A 637 -18.66 -0.83 7.33
C VAL A 637 -19.85 -0.78 6.38
N TYR A 638 -20.49 -1.93 6.15
CA TYR A 638 -21.75 -1.98 5.40
C TYR A 638 -22.92 -2.19 6.34
N GLY A 639 -23.97 -1.37 6.19
CA GLY A 639 -25.23 -1.49 6.94
C GLY A 639 -25.82 -0.15 7.30
N ARG A 640 -26.77 -0.15 8.24
CA ARG A 640 -27.45 1.07 8.69
C ARG A 640 -26.59 1.86 9.67
N LYS A 641 -26.60 3.18 9.52
CA LYS A 641 -26.03 4.10 10.51
C LYS A 641 -26.65 3.81 11.90
N PRO A 642 -25.88 3.76 12.99
CA PRO A 642 -26.49 3.66 14.32
C PRO A 642 -27.34 4.89 14.63
N GLU A 643 -28.48 4.69 15.28
CA GLU A 643 -29.36 5.77 15.72
C GLU A 643 -28.60 6.77 16.61
N GLY A 644 -28.72 8.06 16.31
CA GLY A 644 -28.05 9.13 17.05
C GLY A 644 -26.52 9.20 16.88
N ALA A 645 -25.94 8.40 15.97
CA ALA A 645 -24.52 8.49 15.66
C ALA A 645 -24.18 9.83 14.98
N ALA A 646 -23.01 10.39 15.31
CA ALA A 646 -22.52 11.60 14.66
C ALA A 646 -22.18 11.29 13.20
N VAL A 647 -22.65 12.10 12.26
CA VAL A 647 -22.31 11.98 10.83
C VAL A 647 -21.28 13.05 10.49
N ALA A 648 -20.21 12.68 9.80
CA ALA A 648 -19.26 13.66 9.30
C ALA A 648 -19.99 14.61 8.33
N LYS A 649 -19.87 15.92 8.56
CA LYS A 649 -20.34 16.91 7.58
C LYS A 649 -19.63 16.60 6.26
N ARG A 650 -20.39 16.33 5.20
CA ARG A 650 -19.81 16.15 3.87
C ARG A 650 -18.96 17.39 3.60
N LEU A 651 -17.69 17.19 3.29
CA LEU A 651 -16.85 18.27 2.78
C LEU A 651 -17.46 18.61 1.42
N ARG A 652 -18.40 19.56 1.41
CA ARG A 652 -18.67 20.30 0.18
C ARG A 652 -17.35 20.97 -0.14
N ASP A 653 -16.80 20.67 -1.31
CA ASP A 653 -15.68 21.42 -1.83
C ASP A 653 -16.13 22.89 -1.83
N GLU A 654 -15.40 23.74 -1.11
CA GLU A 654 -15.81 25.12 -0.77
C GLU A 654 -16.02 26.02 -2.01
N ASP A 655 -15.77 25.49 -3.21
CA ASP A 655 -15.93 26.16 -4.49
C ASP A 655 -17.34 26.00 -5.11
N ASP A 656 -18.24 25.18 -4.53
CA ASP A 656 -19.62 25.03 -4.99
C ASP A 656 -20.58 25.89 -4.15
N GLU A 657 -20.49 27.21 -4.31
CA GLU A 657 -21.39 28.21 -3.70
C GLU A 657 -22.81 28.21 -4.32
N GLY A 658 -23.17 27.16 -5.06
CA GLY A 658 -24.48 26.99 -5.68
C GLY A 658 -25.55 26.65 -4.64
N GLU A 659 -26.30 27.69 -4.24
CA GLU A 659 -27.68 27.72 -3.77
C GLU A 659 -28.13 26.56 -2.84
N ASP A 660 -28.49 26.92 -1.60
CA ASP A 660 -28.95 26.09 -0.48
C ASP A 660 -30.24 25.28 -0.72
N GLY A 661 -30.41 24.71 -1.92
CA GLY A 661 -31.51 23.82 -2.27
C GLY A 661 -31.33 22.47 -1.60
N ASP A 662 -32.10 22.26 -0.54
CA ASP A 662 -32.64 20.98 -0.08
C ASP A 662 -31.78 19.80 -0.49
N ALA A 663 -30.62 19.65 0.17
CA ALA A 663 -29.81 18.44 0.07
C ALA A 663 -30.74 17.30 0.50
N ALA A 664 -31.32 16.63 -0.51
CA ALA A 664 -32.38 15.66 -0.34
C ALA A 664 -32.07 14.82 0.89
N ASP A 665 -33.00 14.82 1.85
CA ASP A 665 -33.08 13.92 2.99
C ASP A 665 -33.18 12.49 2.45
N GLY A 666 -32.12 12.00 1.80
CA GLY A 666 -32.00 10.65 1.36
C GLY A 666 -32.07 9.80 2.61
N ASP A 667 -33.07 8.91 2.66
CA ASP A 667 -33.44 8.08 3.80
C ASP A 667 -32.22 7.78 4.67
N GLU A 668 -32.08 8.48 5.80
CA GLU A 668 -30.94 8.29 6.71
C GLU A 668 -30.84 6.85 7.23
N ASP A 669 -31.95 6.11 7.09
CA ASP A 669 -32.15 4.71 7.45
C ASP A 669 -31.73 3.72 6.36
N ALA A 670 -31.33 4.18 5.17
CA ALA A 670 -30.90 3.31 4.08
C ALA A 670 -29.58 2.60 4.41
N GLU A 671 -29.51 1.31 4.07
CA GLU A 671 -28.29 0.53 4.18
C GLU A 671 -27.25 1.03 3.17
N GLY A 672 -26.06 1.37 3.67
CA GLY A 672 -25.02 1.98 2.86
C GLY A 672 -23.62 1.64 3.34
N TRP A 673 -22.64 2.15 2.61
CA TRP A 673 -21.24 2.02 2.98
C TRP A 673 -20.78 3.22 3.82
N TRP A 674 -20.17 2.91 4.94
CA TRP A 674 -19.54 3.84 5.86
C TRP A 674 -18.06 3.52 5.97
N ALA A 675 -17.24 4.52 6.33
CA ALA A 675 -15.82 4.30 6.50
C ALA A 675 -15.21 5.16 7.62
N PHE A 676 -14.14 4.63 8.21
CA PHE A 676 -13.31 5.29 9.22
C PHE A 676 -11.86 5.22 8.77
N TYR A 677 -11.20 6.37 8.62
CA TYR A 677 -9.77 6.46 8.25
C TYR A 677 -8.89 6.96 9.40
N GLU A 678 -9.50 7.49 10.47
CA GLU A 678 -8.80 8.00 11.64
C GLU A 678 -8.72 6.91 12.71
N PRO A 679 -7.51 6.57 13.20
CA PRO A 679 -7.35 5.57 14.25
C PRO A 679 -8.17 5.86 15.50
N GLN A 680 -8.29 7.14 15.87
CA GLN A 680 -9.03 7.58 17.05
C GLN A 680 -10.53 7.30 16.93
N GLU A 681 -11.10 7.46 15.73
CA GLU A 681 -12.51 7.15 15.48
C GLU A 681 -12.78 5.64 15.47
N VAL A 682 -11.83 4.84 14.96
CA VAL A 682 -11.91 3.37 15.05
C VAL A 682 -11.83 2.89 16.50
N ALA A 683 -10.95 3.49 17.32
CA ALA A 683 -10.86 3.18 18.75
C ALA A 683 -12.15 3.55 19.50
N LYS A 684 -12.73 4.74 19.22
CA LYS A 684 -14.04 5.13 19.76
C LYS A 684 -15.14 4.17 19.34
N LEU A 685 -15.10 3.65 18.12
CA LEU A 685 -16.07 2.68 17.61
C LEU A 685 -15.96 1.34 18.34
N SER A 686 -14.72 0.87 18.62
CA SER A 686 -14.47 -0.30 19.46
C SER A 686 -15.02 -0.12 20.88
N GLU A 687 -14.70 1.01 21.53
CA GLU A 687 -15.20 1.33 22.86
C GLU A 687 -16.72 1.48 22.91
N TRP A 688 -17.30 2.09 21.88
CA TRP A 688 -18.76 2.24 21.74
C TRP A 688 -19.45 0.89 21.65
N LEU A 689 -18.97 -0.03 20.80
CA LEU A 689 -19.49 -1.40 20.72
C LEU A 689 -19.36 -2.13 22.06
N ALA A 690 -18.20 -1.99 22.72
CA ALA A 690 -17.96 -2.63 23.99
C ALA A 690 -18.93 -2.12 25.08
N MET A 691 -19.11 -0.80 25.20
CA MET A 691 -20.04 -0.21 26.17
C MET A 691 -21.50 -0.55 25.85
N LYS A 692 -21.90 -0.49 24.57
CA LYS A 692 -23.28 -0.80 24.12
C LYS A 692 -23.69 -2.22 24.51
N HIS A 693 -22.75 -3.17 24.51
CA HIS A 693 -23.01 -4.58 24.77
C HIS A 693 -22.45 -5.10 26.11
N GLY A 694 -22.03 -4.21 27.02
CA GLY A 694 -21.53 -4.58 28.35
C GLY A 694 -20.28 -5.48 28.30
N ILE A 695 -19.39 -5.23 27.33
CA ILE A 695 -18.14 -5.98 27.13
C ILE A 695 -17.01 -5.20 27.80
N ASP A 696 -16.33 -5.82 28.76
CA ASP A 696 -15.09 -5.28 29.31
C ASP A 696 -13.89 -5.66 28.40
N LEU A 697 -13.28 -4.66 27.76
CA LEU A 697 -12.09 -4.84 26.92
C LEU A 697 -10.80 -5.00 27.75
N GLU A 698 -10.81 -4.64 29.04
CA GLU A 698 -9.62 -4.63 29.91
C GLU A 698 -9.58 -5.85 30.86
N ALA A 699 -10.69 -6.56 31.05
CA ALA A 699 -10.82 -7.69 31.98
C ALA A 699 -9.77 -8.81 31.79
N LYS A 700 -9.22 -8.99 30.59
CA LYS A 700 -8.31 -10.11 30.28
C LYS A 700 -6.87 -9.96 30.81
N ARG A 701 -6.52 -8.90 31.55
CA ARG A 701 -5.15 -8.71 32.10
C ARG A 701 -5.03 -8.70 33.62
N ALA A 702 -6.13 -8.70 34.36
CA ALA A 702 -6.09 -8.55 35.82
C ALA A 702 -6.01 -9.88 36.61
N SER A 703 -6.15 -11.04 35.98
CA SER A 703 -6.28 -12.32 36.70
C SER A 703 -4.98 -13.11 36.96
N LYS A 704 -3.80 -12.48 36.82
CA LYS A 704 -2.55 -13.07 37.34
C LYS A 704 -1.97 -12.17 38.42
N GLU A 705 -2.71 -12.01 39.52
CA GLU A 705 -2.07 -11.60 40.77
C GLU A 705 -1.03 -12.68 41.13
N PRO A 706 0.22 -12.30 41.46
CA PRO A 706 1.18 -13.25 41.97
C PRO A 706 0.69 -13.73 43.34
N GLU A 707 0.27 -15.00 43.39
CA GLU A 707 0.06 -15.76 44.62
C GLU A 707 1.43 -15.99 45.29
N GLU A 708 2.04 -14.93 45.81
CA GLU A 708 3.32 -14.97 46.51
C GLU A 708 3.23 -14.15 47.81
N ALA A 709 2.46 -14.67 48.77
CA ALA A 709 2.60 -14.40 50.20
C ALA A 709 1.75 -15.37 51.04
N VAL A 710 1.90 -16.69 50.85
CA VAL A 710 1.50 -17.64 51.90
C VAL A 710 2.62 -17.67 52.94
N ALA A 711 2.23 -17.35 54.17
CA ALA A 711 3.02 -17.16 55.35
C ALA A 711 4.07 -18.25 55.61
N ALA A 712 5.25 -17.79 56.04
CA ALA A 712 6.26 -18.60 56.70
C ALA A 712 5.64 -19.31 57.93
N VAL A 713 5.63 -20.64 57.89
CA VAL A 713 5.40 -21.52 59.05
C VAL A 713 6.75 -21.72 59.75
N PRO A 714 6.88 -21.48 61.06
CA PRO A 714 8.13 -21.73 61.79
C PRO A 714 8.34 -23.25 62.00
N PRO A 715 9.58 -23.77 61.91
CA PRO A 715 9.83 -25.18 62.14
C PRO A 715 9.76 -25.51 63.63
N ALA A 716 8.89 -26.46 63.98
CA ALA A 716 8.85 -27.09 65.28
C ALA A 716 10.07 -28.01 65.46
N ALA A 717 10.77 -27.81 66.57
CA ALA A 717 11.84 -28.66 67.05
C ALA A 717 11.32 -30.07 67.36
N THR A 718 12.03 -31.08 66.85
CA THR A 718 12.06 -32.42 67.46
C THR A 718 13.51 -32.83 67.60
N GLU A 719 13.91 -32.99 68.87
CA GLU A 719 15.15 -33.57 69.33
C GLU A 719 15.12 -35.09 69.15
N GLY A 720 16.27 -35.72 68.90
CA GLY A 720 16.40 -37.17 68.93
C GLY A 720 17.64 -37.71 68.21
N GLU A 721 18.73 -37.89 68.98
CA GLU A 721 19.76 -38.95 68.95
C GLU A 721 19.93 -39.80 67.67
N GLY A 722 21.13 -40.11 67.15
CA GLY A 722 22.48 -39.97 67.67
C GLY A 722 23.54 -40.59 66.74
N ALA A 723 24.78 -40.17 67.00
CA ALA A 723 26.05 -40.90 66.91
C ALA A 723 26.59 -41.53 65.59
N ARG A 724 27.86 -41.13 65.33
CA ARG A 724 28.96 -41.76 64.55
C ARG A 724 28.91 -41.59 63.03
N ALA A 725 30.00 -41.39 62.31
CA ALA A 725 31.38 -40.98 62.56
C ALA A 725 32.02 -40.89 61.15
N SER A 726 33.07 -40.08 61.01
CA SER A 726 34.10 -40.16 59.95
C SER A 726 33.80 -39.49 58.59
N ALA A 727 34.44 -38.32 58.45
CA ALA A 727 35.12 -37.85 57.23
C ALA A 727 36.22 -38.88 56.81
N PRO A 728 36.85 -38.83 55.61
CA PRO A 728 37.15 -37.60 54.86
C PRO A 728 37.12 -37.66 53.31
N ASP A 729 37.22 -36.45 52.77
CA ASP A 729 37.91 -35.99 51.56
C ASP A 729 38.18 -36.92 50.37
N ALA A 730 37.68 -36.44 49.25
CA ALA A 730 38.43 -36.06 48.05
C ALA A 730 39.06 -37.14 47.13
N LEU A 731 38.96 -36.79 45.85
CA LEU A 731 39.70 -37.25 44.68
C LEU A 731 39.16 -38.48 43.91
N GLU A 732 38.52 -38.12 42.80
CA GLU A 732 39.05 -38.35 41.45
C GLU A 732 38.63 -39.61 40.68
N ALA A 733 38.15 -39.33 39.46
CA ALA A 733 38.11 -40.15 38.26
C ALA A 733 37.26 -41.44 38.25
N LYS A 734 36.10 -41.37 37.56
CA LYS A 734 35.87 -42.31 36.44
C LYS A 734 34.85 -41.82 35.43
N ARG A 735 35.36 -41.65 34.21
CA ARG A 735 34.60 -41.72 32.95
C ARG A 735 33.69 -42.96 32.93
N ARG A 736 32.46 -42.81 32.46
CA ARG A 736 31.80 -43.80 31.59
C ARG A 736 30.66 -43.17 30.81
N ALA A 737 30.80 -43.25 29.49
CA ALA A 737 29.75 -43.00 28.52
C ALA A 737 28.56 -43.94 28.75
N ARG A 738 27.35 -43.43 28.48
CA ARG A 738 26.33 -44.21 27.76
C ARG A 738 25.29 -43.29 27.12
N ALA A 739 25.16 -43.48 25.81
CA ALA A 739 24.04 -43.03 25.00
C ALA A 739 22.78 -43.86 25.29
N SER A 740 21.60 -43.26 25.06
CA SER A 740 20.59 -43.73 24.08
C SER A 740 19.15 -43.37 24.48
N ALA A 741 18.31 -43.27 23.43
CA ALA A 741 16.85 -43.16 23.34
C ALA A 741 16.32 -41.72 23.42
N ALA A 742 15.85 -41.03 22.38
CA ALA A 742 15.18 -41.41 21.12
C ALA A 742 13.86 -42.19 21.32
N SER A 743 12.75 -41.46 21.24
CA SER A 743 11.34 -41.88 21.09
C SER A 743 10.54 -40.59 20.86
N SER A 744 9.52 -40.48 20.02
CA SER A 744 8.97 -41.27 18.92
C SER A 744 8.06 -40.26 18.20
N VAL A 745 8.15 -40.18 16.87
CA VAL A 745 7.26 -39.33 16.07
C VAL A 745 6.08 -40.21 15.69
N GLU A 746 4.92 -39.97 16.30
CA GLU A 746 3.69 -40.64 15.92
C GLU A 746 3.00 -39.84 14.81
N ASP A 747 2.70 -40.59 13.77
CA ASP A 747 2.08 -40.22 12.51
C ASP A 747 0.55 -40.27 12.71
N ALA A 748 -0.11 -39.12 12.70
CA ALA A 748 -1.56 -39.03 12.81
C ALA A 748 -2.17 -38.72 11.45
N SER A 749 -2.52 -39.80 10.74
CA SER A 749 -3.44 -39.78 9.61
C SER A 749 -4.86 -39.49 10.11
N PHE A 750 -5.44 -38.35 9.71
CA PHE A 750 -6.84 -38.03 10.00
C PHE A 750 -7.59 -37.65 8.72
N ALA A 751 -8.34 -38.62 8.21
CA ALA A 751 -9.42 -38.40 7.26
C ALA A 751 -10.74 -38.23 8.04
N GLY A 752 -11.40 -37.08 7.92
CA GLY A 752 -12.71 -36.81 8.54
C GLY A 752 -13.26 -35.42 8.16
N PRO A 753 -14.58 -35.25 8.00
CA PRO A 753 -15.13 -34.33 7.01
C PRO A 753 -15.26 -32.86 7.45
N SER A 754 -15.17 -32.03 6.42
CA SER A 754 -15.28 -30.57 6.37
C SER A 754 -16.56 -30.00 6.99
N ARG A 755 -16.40 -29.21 8.07
CA ARG A 755 -17.16 -27.98 8.37
C ARG A 755 -16.23 -26.98 9.07
N ARG A 756 -15.37 -26.30 8.30
CA ARG A 756 -14.55 -25.18 8.82
C ARG A 756 -15.30 -23.86 8.63
N ALA A 757 -15.82 -23.31 9.73
CA ALA A 757 -16.14 -21.90 9.81
C ALA A 757 -14.86 -21.09 9.54
N ALA A 758 -14.97 -20.03 8.74
CA ALA A 758 -13.86 -19.15 8.39
C ALA A 758 -13.24 -18.57 9.68
N ARG A 759 -11.98 -18.94 9.96
CA ARG A 759 -11.18 -18.28 11.00
C ARG A 759 -10.91 -16.85 10.53
N THR A 760 -11.55 -15.88 11.18
CA THR A 760 -11.30 -14.46 10.95
C THR A 760 -9.95 -14.05 11.55
N PHE A 761 -9.36 -12.98 11.01
CA PHE A 761 -8.03 -12.43 11.31
C PHE A 761 -7.72 -12.23 12.82
N ALA A 762 -8.75 -12.15 13.67
CA ALA A 762 -8.65 -11.78 15.08
C ALA A 762 -8.21 -12.92 16.03
N SER A 763 -7.97 -14.14 15.55
CA SER A 763 -7.79 -15.33 16.41
C SER A 763 -6.44 -16.06 16.29
N LEU A 764 -5.41 -15.45 15.72
CA LEU A 764 -4.13 -16.14 15.46
C LEU A 764 -3.09 -16.08 16.59
N ASN A 765 -3.39 -15.48 17.75
CA ASN A 765 -2.36 -15.28 18.81
C ASN A 765 -2.72 -15.82 20.20
N ASP A 766 -3.62 -16.81 20.29
CA ASP A 766 -3.94 -17.48 21.57
C ASP A 766 -3.61 -18.98 21.47
N SER A 767 -2.31 -19.28 21.37
CA SER A 767 -1.77 -20.63 21.51
C SER A 767 -0.63 -20.58 22.50
N SER A 768 -0.98 -20.39 23.78
CA SER A 768 -0.11 -20.75 24.88
C SER A 768 -0.19 -22.27 25.04
N GLU A 769 0.72 -22.98 24.38
CA GLU A 769 1.01 -24.39 24.66
C GLU A 769 1.67 -24.47 26.04
N ASP A 770 0.85 -24.64 27.08
CA ASP A 770 1.30 -25.04 28.41
C ASP A 770 0.96 -26.53 28.58
N GLU A 771 1.81 -27.38 28.00
CA GLU A 771 1.80 -28.83 28.23
C GLU A 771 2.46 -29.13 29.59
N GLY A 772 1.69 -28.86 30.66
CA GLY A 772 2.03 -29.22 32.04
C GLY A 772 1.31 -30.50 32.44
N ALA A 773 1.94 -31.65 32.24
CA ALA A 773 1.47 -32.94 32.72
C ALA A 773 1.37 -32.97 34.26
N GLY A 774 0.19 -33.28 34.78
CA GLY A 774 -0.04 -33.48 36.21
C GLY A 774 -1.46 -33.96 36.50
N VAL A 775 -1.68 -35.27 36.41
CA VAL A 775 -2.92 -35.93 36.84
C VAL A 775 -3.02 -35.83 38.37
N GLY A 776 -3.75 -34.83 38.84
CA GLY A 776 -4.18 -34.68 40.24
C GLY A 776 -5.70 -34.74 40.32
N VAL A 777 -6.23 -35.91 40.63
CA VAL A 777 -7.65 -36.11 40.99
C VAL A 777 -7.85 -35.53 42.39
N GLY A 778 -8.59 -34.43 42.52
CA GLY A 778 -9.12 -34.01 43.82
C GLY A 778 -9.56 -32.55 43.94
N GLY A 779 -10.84 -32.36 44.22
CA GLY A 779 -11.34 -31.22 45.02
C GLY A 779 -12.05 -30.12 44.24
N GLY A 780 -13.37 -30.03 44.42
CA GLY A 780 -14.24 -29.03 43.80
C GLY A 780 -13.85 -27.59 44.14
N GLY A 781 -13.43 -26.86 43.12
CA GLY A 781 -13.44 -25.40 43.09
C GLY A 781 -14.62 -24.94 42.25
N SER A 782 -15.58 -24.28 42.89
CA SER A 782 -16.68 -23.55 42.25
C SER A 782 -16.10 -22.43 41.38
N SER A 783 -15.72 -22.77 40.14
CA SER A 783 -15.54 -21.79 39.08
C SER A 783 -16.92 -21.19 38.82
N THR A 784 -17.15 -19.98 39.32
CA THR A 784 -18.21 -19.10 38.84
C THR A 784 -17.84 -18.67 37.42
N ASP A 785 -17.83 -19.63 36.49
CA ASP A 785 -18.08 -19.35 35.10
C ASP A 785 -19.51 -18.82 35.10
N GLU A 786 -19.63 -17.49 35.10
CA GLU A 786 -20.89 -16.81 34.82
C GLU A 786 -21.51 -17.54 33.64
N GLU A 787 -22.59 -18.25 33.90
CA GLU A 787 -23.42 -18.85 32.88
C GLU A 787 -23.70 -17.73 31.88
N ASP A 788 -22.99 -17.75 30.75
CA ASP A 788 -23.37 -17.03 29.53
C ASP A 788 -24.72 -17.67 29.19
N THR A 789 -25.76 -17.23 29.90
CA THR A 789 -27.14 -17.65 29.68
C THR A 789 -27.39 -17.31 28.24
N ASP A 790 -27.40 -18.36 27.41
CA ASP A 790 -27.58 -18.29 25.97
C ASP A 790 -28.73 -17.33 25.71
N ILE A 791 -28.38 -16.10 25.30
CA ILE A 791 -29.34 -15.12 24.84
C ILE A 791 -30.03 -15.84 23.69
N GLN A 792 -31.27 -16.27 23.92
CA GLN A 792 -32.06 -17.05 22.97
C GLN A 792 -31.89 -16.40 21.60
N MET A 793 -31.35 -17.17 20.65
CA MET A 793 -31.09 -16.74 19.29
C MET A 793 -32.43 -16.30 18.67
N HIS A 794 -32.74 -15.02 18.77
CA HIS A 794 -33.77 -14.43 17.95
C HIS A 794 -33.26 -14.53 16.51
N ASP A 795 -34.01 -15.25 15.66
CA ASP A 795 -33.78 -15.25 14.21
C ASP A 795 -33.80 -13.79 13.74
N ALA A 796 -32.63 -13.28 13.33
CA ALA A 796 -32.54 -11.93 12.81
C ALA A 796 -33.38 -11.83 11.53
N MET A 797 -33.79 -10.61 11.20
CA MET A 797 -34.68 -10.26 10.08
C MET A 797 -34.26 -10.82 8.70
N TYR A 798 -33.03 -11.31 8.55
CA TYR A 798 -32.45 -11.85 7.32
C TYR A 798 -32.07 -13.34 7.38
N GLY A 799 -32.50 -14.09 8.40
CA GLY A 799 -32.18 -15.52 8.54
C GLY A 799 -30.69 -15.82 8.81
N VAL A 800 -29.89 -14.78 9.09
CA VAL A 800 -28.53 -14.92 9.61
C VAL A 800 -28.63 -14.92 11.13
N PRO A 801 -27.98 -15.87 11.84
CA PRO A 801 -27.95 -15.85 13.30
C PRO A 801 -27.39 -14.53 13.84
N ALA A 802 -28.03 -13.97 14.87
CA ALA A 802 -27.53 -12.81 15.57
C ALA A 802 -26.13 -13.10 16.16
N PRO A 803 -25.16 -12.17 16.08
CA PRO A 803 -23.84 -12.39 16.65
C PRO A 803 -23.89 -12.62 18.17
N THR A 804 -23.10 -13.57 18.66
CA THR A 804 -23.00 -13.85 20.10
C THR A 804 -22.21 -12.76 20.83
N LYS A 805 -22.33 -12.69 22.16
CA LYS A 805 -21.50 -11.78 23.00
C LYS A 805 -20.00 -12.03 22.78
N ARG A 806 -19.61 -13.29 22.51
CA ARG A 806 -18.23 -13.66 22.14
C ARG A 806 -17.82 -13.05 20.79
N ASP A 807 -18.69 -13.09 19.79
CA ASP A 807 -18.43 -12.49 18.47
C ASP A 807 -18.29 -10.97 18.57
N LEU A 808 -19.16 -10.32 19.36
CA LEU A 808 -19.08 -8.89 19.62
C LEU A 808 -17.79 -8.51 20.36
N ARG A 809 -17.34 -9.34 21.32
CA ARG A 809 -16.06 -9.14 22.03
C ARG A 809 -14.88 -9.29 21.08
N ALA A 810 -14.92 -10.27 20.18
CA ALA A 810 -13.89 -10.48 19.16
C ALA A 810 -13.85 -9.30 18.17
N LEU A 811 -15.01 -8.82 17.71
CA LEU A 811 -15.12 -7.65 16.84
C LEU A 811 -14.57 -6.40 17.53
N ALA A 812 -15.00 -6.09 18.76
CA ALA A 812 -14.53 -4.92 19.49
C ALA A 812 -13.00 -4.98 19.72
N LYS A 813 -12.45 -6.15 20.08
CA LYS A 813 -10.99 -6.35 20.20
C LYS A 813 -10.28 -6.15 18.86
N GLY A 814 -10.79 -6.75 17.79
CA GLY A 814 -10.22 -6.62 16.44
C GLY A 814 -10.21 -5.17 15.93
N LEU A 815 -11.26 -4.40 16.25
CA LEU A 815 -11.32 -2.97 15.93
C LEU A 815 -10.27 -2.16 16.70
N LYS A 816 -10.05 -2.46 17.98
CA LYS A 816 -8.99 -1.81 18.79
C LYS A 816 -7.61 -2.14 18.23
N GLU A 817 -7.35 -3.40 17.93
CA GLU A 817 -6.09 -3.85 17.33
C GLU A 817 -5.85 -3.22 15.94
N TYR A 818 -6.90 -3.07 15.13
CA TYR A 818 -6.81 -2.38 13.85
C TYR A 818 -6.57 -0.88 14.00
N ALA A 819 -7.18 -0.23 14.98
CA ALA A 819 -6.92 1.18 15.29
C ALA A 819 -5.44 1.41 15.62
N ASP A 820 -4.88 0.59 16.50
CA ASP A 820 -3.47 0.68 16.90
C ASP A 820 -2.53 0.42 15.70
N LEU A 821 -2.86 -0.58 14.87
CA LEU A 821 -2.11 -0.88 13.65
C LEU A 821 -2.19 0.27 12.64
N LEU A 822 -3.36 0.87 12.45
CA LEU A 822 -3.56 2.00 11.54
C LEU A 822 -2.79 3.23 12.02
N GLU A 823 -2.79 3.54 13.31
CA GLU A 823 -1.99 4.62 13.88
C GLU A 823 -0.49 4.39 13.62
N TRP A 824 -0.02 3.17 13.85
CA TRP A 824 1.36 2.79 13.58
C TRP A 824 1.73 2.99 12.09
N ARG A 825 0.88 2.52 11.17
CA ARG A 825 1.07 2.68 9.72
C ARG A 825 1.13 4.16 9.32
N ILE A 826 0.21 4.98 9.85
CA ILE A 826 0.16 6.42 9.58
C ILE A 826 1.44 7.12 10.10
N LYS A 827 1.90 6.75 11.30
CA LYS A 827 3.13 7.32 11.89
C LYS A 827 4.36 7.00 11.02
N ARG A 828 4.48 5.76 10.53
CA ARG A 828 5.56 5.33 9.63
C ARG A 828 5.53 6.07 8.30
N ALA A 829 4.35 6.15 7.67
CA ALA A 829 4.12 6.91 6.44
C ALA A 829 4.52 8.40 6.57
N SER A 830 4.15 9.03 7.69
CA SER A 830 4.46 10.43 7.96
C SER A 830 5.94 10.67 8.25
N LYS A 831 6.63 9.73 8.91
CA LYS A 831 8.08 9.81 9.18
C LYS A 831 8.88 9.87 7.89
N GLU A 832 8.55 9.04 6.91
CA GLU A 832 9.22 9.05 5.59
C GLU A 832 9.02 10.39 4.87
N SER A 833 7.80 10.92 4.89
CA SER A 833 7.49 12.22 4.27
C SER A 833 8.30 13.37 4.90
N LYS A 834 8.51 13.33 6.22
CA LYS A 834 9.30 14.33 6.94
C LYS A 834 10.79 14.22 6.62
N GLU A 835 11.37 13.02 6.63
CA GLU A 835 12.78 12.81 6.30
C GLU A 835 13.11 13.25 4.87
N VAL A 836 12.18 13.03 3.93
CA VAL A 836 12.31 13.49 2.55
C VAL A 836 12.29 15.02 2.46
N LYS A 837 11.39 15.68 3.20
CA LYS A 837 11.29 17.14 3.24
C LYS A 837 12.55 17.76 3.87
N ASP A 838 12.97 17.24 5.02
CA ASP A 838 14.17 17.69 5.73
C ASP A 838 15.45 17.45 4.89
N GLY A 839 15.52 16.33 4.17
CA GLY A 839 16.61 16.02 3.25
C GLY A 839 16.67 16.97 2.04
N ALA A 840 15.52 17.32 1.47
CA ALA A 840 15.43 18.29 0.38
C ALA A 840 15.83 19.71 0.85
N GLU A 841 15.34 20.16 2.00
CA GLU A 841 15.70 21.45 2.57
C GLU A 841 17.19 21.56 2.93
N LYS A 842 17.80 20.47 3.43
CA LYS A 842 19.24 20.43 3.69
C LYS A 842 20.06 20.48 2.40
N ALA A 843 19.63 19.80 1.34
CA ALA A 843 20.30 19.86 0.04
C ALA A 843 20.25 21.28 -0.55
N ASP A 844 19.09 21.95 -0.47
CA ASP A 844 18.92 23.32 -0.94
C ASP A 844 19.73 24.34 -0.12
N LYS A 845 19.95 24.09 1.19
CA LYS A 845 20.82 24.92 2.04
C LYS A 845 22.31 24.68 1.79
N ALA A 846 22.71 23.43 1.50
CA ALA A 846 24.10 23.09 1.20
C ALA A 846 24.60 23.71 -0.11
N ASP A 847 23.71 23.89 -1.09
CA ASP A 847 24.06 24.48 -2.39
C ASP A 847 24.20 26.02 -2.35
N LYS A 848 23.62 26.68 -1.33
CA LYS A 848 23.67 28.15 -1.18
C LYS A 848 24.89 28.68 -0.42
N GLY A 849 25.77 27.80 0.10
CA GLY A 849 26.86 28.20 1.02
C GLY A 849 28.29 28.01 0.51
N LYS A 850 28.51 27.40 -0.66
CA LYS A 850 29.86 27.18 -1.22
C LYS A 850 29.99 27.80 -2.61
N ALA A 851 30.11 29.12 -2.64
CA ALA A 851 30.82 29.79 -3.73
C ALA A 851 32.30 29.38 -3.66
N VAL A 852 32.62 28.20 -4.19
CA VAL A 852 34.01 27.79 -4.42
C VAL A 852 34.55 28.72 -5.51
N GLN A 853 35.48 29.59 -5.15
CA GLN A 853 36.37 30.25 -6.11
C GLN A 853 37.05 29.15 -6.94
N ARG A 854 36.58 28.97 -8.17
CA ARG A 854 37.23 28.15 -9.18
C ARG A 854 38.37 28.99 -9.79
N THR A 855 39.54 28.94 -9.17
CA THR A 855 40.79 29.22 -9.86
C THR A 855 41.36 27.90 -10.37
N ASP A 856 41.95 27.99 -11.56
CA ASP A 856 42.74 27.00 -12.28
C ASP A 856 41.98 26.05 -13.22
N ALA A 857 42.13 26.41 -14.49
CA ALA A 857 41.75 25.69 -15.67
C ALA A 857 42.53 24.38 -15.80
N ILE A 858 41.81 23.28 -16.05
CA ILE A 858 42.39 22.04 -16.55
C ILE A 858 42.02 21.95 -18.05
N PRO A 859 42.99 21.76 -18.95
CA PRO A 859 42.74 21.72 -20.38
C PRO A 859 42.02 20.43 -20.78
N THR A 860 40.99 20.56 -21.59
CA THR A 860 40.22 19.48 -22.19
C THR A 860 41.03 18.81 -23.30
N LEU A 861 41.48 17.57 -23.07
CA LEU A 861 41.95 16.71 -24.15
C LEU A 861 40.75 16.25 -25.00
N SER A 862 40.84 16.53 -26.30
CA SER A 862 39.90 16.12 -27.33
C SER A 862 39.96 14.61 -27.57
N PHE A 863 38.79 13.98 -27.62
CA PHE A 863 38.63 12.58 -28.00
C PHE A 863 37.99 12.50 -29.40
N TYR A 864 38.81 12.75 -30.42
CA TYR A 864 38.59 12.32 -31.81
C TYR A 864 39.92 11.78 -32.33
N GLY A 865 39.93 10.56 -32.86
CA GLY A 865 41.10 10.03 -33.55
C GLY A 865 40.97 8.58 -34.01
N LYS A 866 40.61 8.45 -35.29
CA LYS A 866 40.89 7.38 -36.28
C LYS A 866 40.37 5.96 -36.06
#